data_AF-A0AAE0FPC3-F1
#
_entry.id   AF-A0AAE0FPC3-F1
#
_cell.length_a   1.000
_cell.length_b   1.000
_cell.length_c   1.000
_cell.angle_alpha   90.00
_cell.angle_beta   90.00
_cell.angle_gamma   90.00
#
_symmetry.space_group_name_H-M   'P 1'
#
loop_
_entity.id
_entity.type
_entity.pdbx_description
1 polymer ?
#
loop_
_entity_poly.entity_id
_entity_poly.type
_entity_poly.pdbx_seq_one_letter_code
_entity_poly.pdbx_strand_id
1 'polypeptide(L)'
;ITKTLPLPFYTQMVGDVENLPVIKFVDDSGTDQRVLDAFGQWFNGVNQNNFYRGVTNFIVDMTSCSRCTGVHWQVAQATSITNVLFKMTRGSESQGMFMENGSGGFFSDLVFEGGKYGIWIGSQQFTSRNITIRDTTHAGIFLQWDWVWSFKGLDVSNTPVAIDVAKDTGTVLIIDSTFSNCSLAAIRTTFDASVSGKGSLVLDNVEYHAATGASTVLLNGNNHELRVAAGATSLKVESYVQGHVWDVDGITKLETYPQLNSFKPSRSAALVDSTGQFFGMAPPQLPRTSTVDVTTLGILGDGATDVTSKLQTALRDHAGRVALFFPFGRYLITDTVYVPPGSRLVGECWSVLMASGDGFSNASAPKPMLKVGMEGEEGVAQMMNLLLSAHGPQPGAKLLEWNMRAPAGSPGACGMWDVHFRIGGAVGTKVRKENCPRGDGTSAPEQECNGVWGLMHITHGGNCYMENVWGWTADHDVDEDDPKAPTSSQINVYTMRGFLSESQGPVWLYGTGMEHNALYQYSFVGAKDTFMSIIQTETPYYQPSLHTPFAPDPKALDPEYCTDDVRCRMAYGLHIKQSSDIYVMGTGLYSFFNTWSQDCLKESNCQIGMVSVVGAVVYLYGLNTYGAEYSLDKTHAYSKAGVNFDGFCAGAAVDLNLFNFTNPLPPSPPPEPTNPPAPPPPRCPCPEDTPCKWDPTCKNGGMGCGAAGKPLCRFCGFGAFINISCAEPPPPPPIKPGDHAPPPPPQTGCDCPDATPCKYDPQGCEHGGLGCGAMGKPFCRYCEKPPFQSIKCNSPAMEFSLPRKIILN
;
A
#
# COMPACT_ATOMS: atom_id res chain seq x y z
N ILE A 1 -10.35 13.44 -34.88
CA ILE A 1 -9.46 14.44 -34.24
C ILE A 1 -8.08 14.39 -34.89
N THR A 2 -7.36 15.51 -34.88
CA THR A 2 -6.01 15.65 -35.52
C THR A 2 -4.92 16.03 -34.53
N LYS A 3 -5.24 16.12 -33.23
CA LYS A 3 -4.34 16.46 -32.14
C LYS A 3 -4.73 15.68 -30.89
N THR A 4 -3.77 15.54 -29.99
CA THR A 4 -3.94 14.97 -28.65
C THR A 4 -5.10 15.63 -27.89
N LEU A 5 -5.93 14.80 -27.25
CA LEU A 5 -6.88 15.22 -26.24
C LEU A 5 -6.19 15.14 -24.87
N PRO A 6 -5.91 16.28 -24.22
CA PRO A 6 -5.41 16.25 -22.85
C PRO A 6 -6.51 15.74 -21.93
N LEU A 7 -6.12 14.96 -20.95
CA LEU A 7 -6.91 14.65 -19.77
C LEU A 7 -6.33 15.53 -18.66
N PRO A 8 -7.01 16.59 -18.20
CA PRO A 8 -6.59 17.33 -17.02
C PRO A 8 -6.81 16.53 -15.74
N PHE A 9 -6.25 17.00 -14.62
CA PHE A 9 -6.53 16.42 -13.30
C PHE A 9 -8.04 16.43 -13.02
N TYR A 10 -8.53 15.42 -12.30
CA TYR A 10 -9.95 15.30 -11.93
C TYR A 10 -10.92 15.24 -13.12
N THR A 11 -10.56 14.49 -14.18
CA THR A 11 -11.35 14.38 -15.41
C THR A 11 -11.79 12.95 -15.69
N GLN A 12 -13.08 12.76 -15.98
CA GLN A 12 -13.63 11.52 -16.52
C GLN A 12 -14.13 11.75 -17.96
N MET A 13 -13.67 10.93 -18.90
CA MET A 13 -14.29 10.79 -20.22
C MET A 13 -15.27 9.63 -20.19
N VAL A 14 -16.55 9.91 -20.45
CA VAL A 14 -17.62 8.90 -20.41
C VAL A 14 -18.34 8.87 -21.75
N GLY A 15 -18.17 7.77 -22.49
CA GLY A 15 -18.90 7.53 -23.71
C GLY A 15 -20.25 6.86 -23.47
N ASP A 16 -21.13 6.95 -24.48
CA ASP A 16 -22.42 6.28 -24.47
C ASP A 16 -22.23 4.76 -24.55
N VAL A 17 -22.70 4.04 -23.54
CA VAL A 17 -22.60 2.57 -23.48
C VAL A 17 -23.48 1.87 -24.51
N GLU A 18 -24.60 2.47 -24.90
CA GLU A 18 -25.53 1.88 -25.88
C GLU A 18 -25.02 2.06 -27.32
N ASN A 19 -24.16 3.07 -27.54
CA ASN A 19 -23.56 3.37 -28.82
C ASN A 19 -22.16 3.98 -28.64
N LEU A 20 -21.16 3.10 -28.48
CA LEU A 20 -19.79 3.49 -28.16
C LEU A 20 -19.25 4.57 -29.14
N PRO A 21 -18.94 5.79 -28.66
CA PRO A 21 -18.37 6.83 -29.50
C PRO A 21 -16.97 6.45 -30.01
N VAL A 22 -16.70 6.83 -31.27
CA VAL A 22 -15.40 6.60 -31.91
C VAL A 22 -14.54 7.86 -31.86
N ILE A 23 -13.40 7.79 -31.17
CA ILE A 23 -12.33 8.78 -31.25
C ILE A 23 -11.41 8.37 -32.41
N LYS A 24 -11.73 8.86 -33.61
CA LYS A 24 -10.91 8.62 -34.81
C LYS A 24 -9.73 9.59 -34.87
N PHE A 25 -8.51 9.09 -34.79
CA PHE A 25 -7.29 9.89 -34.99
C PHE A 25 -6.88 9.86 -36.48
N VAL A 26 -6.64 11.04 -37.08
CA VAL A 26 -6.38 11.18 -38.54
C VAL A 26 -5.11 11.99 -38.86
N ASP A 27 -4.15 12.03 -37.93
CA ASP A 27 -2.83 12.61 -38.18
C ASP A 27 -1.77 11.50 -38.30
N ASP A 28 -1.02 11.49 -39.40
CA ASP A 28 0.10 10.57 -39.65
C ASP A 28 1.38 11.37 -39.91
N SER A 29 1.84 12.06 -38.87
CA SER A 29 3.07 12.83 -38.90
C SER A 29 4.34 11.97 -38.83
N GLY A 30 4.20 10.64 -38.69
CA GLY A 30 5.30 9.69 -38.47
C GLY A 30 6.00 9.84 -37.11
N THR A 31 5.44 10.66 -36.21
CA THR A 31 5.90 10.85 -34.83
C THR A 31 4.90 10.22 -33.87
N ASP A 32 5.35 9.74 -32.71
CA ASP A 32 4.47 9.13 -31.71
C ASP A 32 3.51 10.17 -31.09
N GLN A 33 2.37 10.35 -31.74
CA GLN A 33 1.28 11.19 -31.27
C GLN A 33 0.42 10.40 -30.28
N ARG A 34 0.12 11.01 -29.13
CA ARG A 34 -0.73 10.42 -28.09
C ARG A 34 -2.17 10.87 -28.33
N VAL A 35 -3.11 9.97 -28.58
CA VAL A 35 -4.51 10.33 -28.88
C VAL A 35 -5.17 10.89 -27.63
N LEU A 36 -5.08 10.17 -26.52
CA LEU A 36 -5.43 10.62 -25.17
C LEU A 36 -4.16 10.77 -24.34
N ASP A 37 -4.05 11.85 -23.56
CA ASP A 37 -2.84 12.12 -22.77
C ASP A 37 -3.18 12.52 -21.33
N ALA A 38 -2.87 11.61 -20.39
CA ALA A 38 -3.02 11.82 -18.96
C ALA A 38 -1.79 12.43 -18.27
N PHE A 39 -0.78 12.90 -19.01
CA PHE A 39 0.46 13.42 -18.44
C PHE A 39 0.20 14.47 -17.33
N GLY A 40 0.78 14.23 -16.16
CA GLY A 40 0.50 14.96 -14.92
C GLY A 40 1.14 16.35 -14.86
N GLN A 41 0.73 17.30 -15.70
CA GLN A 41 1.23 18.67 -15.61
C GLN A 41 0.78 19.41 -14.33
N TRP A 42 -0.32 18.97 -13.71
CA TRP A 42 -0.92 19.64 -12.56
C TRP A 42 -0.04 19.64 -11.30
N PHE A 43 0.79 18.59 -11.12
CA PHE A 43 1.74 18.48 -10.00
C PHE A 43 3.18 18.58 -10.48
N ASN A 44 3.47 19.48 -11.42
CA ASN A 44 4.80 19.65 -12.02
C ASN A 44 5.42 18.36 -12.56
N GLY A 45 4.61 17.43 -13.08
CA GLY A 45 5.08 16.14 -13.58
C GLY A 45 5.31 15.07 -12.52
N VAL A 46 4.89 15.28 -11.26
CA VAL A 46 4.90 14.22 -10.23
C VAL A 46 3.83 13.19 -10.56
N ASN A 47 4.27 12.07 -11.13
CA ASN A 47 3.39 10.99 -11.58
C ASN A 47 2.65 10.31 -10.41
N GLN A 48 3.30 10.20 -9.24
CA GLN A 48 2.73 9.59 -8.04
C GLN A 48 1.53 10.36 -7.46
N ASN A 49 1.36 11.63 -7.85
CA ASN A 49 0.23 12.46 -7.40
C ASN A 49 -0.86 12.61 -8.47
N ASN A 50 -0.71 11.94 -9.62
CA ASN A 50 -1.61 12.13 -10.76
C ASN A 50 -2.90 11.29 -10.65
N PHE A 51 -3.67 11.57 -9.60
CA PHE A 51 -4.92 10.89 -9.21
C PHE A 51 -6.14 11.29 -10.05
N TYR A 52 -7.29 10.63 -9.79
CA TYR A 52 -8.64 11.03 -10.19
C TYR A 52 -8.83 11.22 -11.70
N ARG A 53 -8.72 10.13 -12.46
CA ARG A 53 -8.88 10.11 -13.93
C ARG A 53 -9.66 8.90 -14.39
N GLY A 54 -10.60 9.11 -15.32
CA GLY A 54 -11.41 8.01 -15.87
C GLY A 54 -11.52 8.10 -17.39
N VAL A 55 -11.45 6.96 -18.08
CA VAL A 55 -11.86 6.83 -19.49
C VAL A 55 -12.73 5.60 -19.62
N THR A 56 -13.99 5.76 -20.01
CA THR A 56 -14.93 4.63 -20.13
C THR A 56 -15.77 4.70 -21.40
N ASN A 57 -16.07 3.54 -21.99
CA ASN A 57 -16.99 3.37 -23.11
C ASN A 57 -16.55 4.06 -24.41
N PHE A 58 -15.37 3.75 -24.95
CA PHE A 58 -14.89 4.35 -26.21
C PHE A 58 -14.33 3.33 -27.20
N ILE A 59 -14.38 3.69 -28.48
CA ILE A 59 -13.51 3.11 -29.50
C ILE A 59 -12.43 4.16 -29.85
N VAL A 60 -11.18 3.85 -29.56
CA VAL A 60 -10.02 4.66 -29.97
C VAL A 60 -9.48 4.08 -31.28
N ASP A 61 -9.81 4.74 -32.40
CA ASP A 61 -9.42 4.27 -33.74
C ASP A 61 -8.20 5.03 -34.26
N MET A 62 -7.07 4.32 -34.33
CA MET A 62 -5.77 4.77 -34.81
C MET A 62 -5.37 4.15 -36.16
N THR A 63 -6.29 3.50 -36.89
CA THR A 63 -5.96 2.80 -38.15
C THR A 63 -5.48 3.73 -39.28
N SER A 64 -5.63 5.04 -39.12
CA SER A 64 -5.12 6.07 -40.05
C SER A 64 -3.73 6.61 -39.67
N CYS A 65 -3.06 6.01 -38.70
CA CYS A 65 -1.78 6.47 -38.17
C CYS A 65 -0.76 5.32 -38.12
N SER A 66 0.44 5.57 -38.65
CA SER A 66 1.50 4.55 -38.77
C SER A 66 2.36 4.40 -37.51
N ARG A 67 2.34 5.40 -36.63
CA ARG A 67 3.08 5.43 -35.37
C ARG A 67 2.40 6.39 -34.37
N CYS A 68 1.57 5.87 -33.48
CA CYS A 68 0.92 6.64 -32.42
C CYS A 68 0.60 5.77 -31.20
N THR A 69 0.24 6.45 -30.12
CA THR A 69 -0.19 5.87 -28.86
C THR A 69 -1.66 6.19 -28.63
N GLY A 70 -2.50 5.18 -28.37
CA GLY A 70 -3.93 5.37 -28.12
C GLY A 70 -4.21 6.13 -26.82
N VAL A 71 -3.54 5.73 -25.75
CA VAL A 71 -3.57 6.47 -24.49
C VAL A 71 -2.19 6.47 -23.85
N HIS A 72 -1.73 7.67 -23.48
CA HIS A 72 -0.61 7.82 -22.57
C HIS A 72 -1.15 7.95 -21.14
N TRP A 73 -0.93 6.90 -20.34
CA TRP A 73 -1.60 6.67 -19.06
C TRP A 73 -0.63 6.74 -17.87
N GLN A 74 0.22 7.76 -17.79
CA GLN A 74 1.07 8.00 -16.62
C GLN A 74 0.23 8.53 -15.45
N VAL A 75 -0.23 7.66 -14.55
CA VAL A 75 -1.22 7.98 -13.51
C VAL A 75 -0.90 7.35 -12.15
N ALA A 76 -1.65 7.74 -11.13
CA ALA A 76 -1.60 7.17 -9.77
C ALA A 76 -2.94 6.50 -9.36
N GLN A 77 -3.23 6.38 -8.06
CA GLN A 77 -4.46 5.79 -7.52
C GLN A 77 -5.74 6.56 -7.94
N ALA A 78 -6.91 5.94 -7.73
CA ALA A 78 -8.21 6.47 -8.14
C ALA A 78 -8.26 6.81 -9.65
N THR A 79 -7.68 5.94 -10.47
CA THR A 79 -7.71 6.07 -11.92
C THR A 79 -8.16 4.78 -12.58
N SER A 80 -8.97 4.91 -13.62
CA SER A 80 -9.54 3.76 -14.35
C SER A 80 -9.66 3.98 -15.86
N ILE A 81 -9.38 2.93 -16.62
CA ILE A 81 -9.83 2.79 -18.01
C ILE A 81 -10.70 1.53 -18.08
N THR A 82 -11.93 1.66 -18.55
CA THR A 82 -12.89 0.54 -18.60
C THR A 82 -13.68 0.51 -19.91
N ASN A 83 -13.92 -0.67 -20.47
CA ASN A 83 -14.72 -0.83 -21.69
C ASN A 83 -14.23 0.03 -22.87
N VAL A 84 -12.95 -0.10 -23.23
CA VAL A 84 -12.34 0.64 -24.34
C VAL A 84 -11.72 -0.31 -25.36
N LEU A 85 -12.01 -0.07 -26.63
CA LEU A 85 -11.43 -0.77 -27.78
C LEU A 85 -10.41 0.12 -28.49
N PHE A 86 -9.16 -0.33 -28.58
CA PHE A 86 -8.08 0.31 -29.32
C PHE A 86 -7.86 -0.41 -30.66
N LYS A 87 -8.10 0.31 -31.77
CA LYS A 87 -7.89 -0.23 -33.13
C LYS A 87 -6.65 0.38 -33.76
N MET A 88 -5.69 -0.47 -34.11
CA MET A 88 -4.45 -0.10 -34.78
C MET A 88 -4.27 -0.88 -36.06
N THR A 89 -3.49 -0.34 -37.00
CA THR A 89 -3.12 -1.08 -38.20
C THR A 89 -2.09 -2.17 -37.84
N ARG A 90 -2.32 -3.42 -38.24
CA ARG A 90 -1.36 -4.51 -38.06
C ARG A 90 -0.03 -4.17 -38.75
N GLY A 91 1.08 -4.30 -38.03
CA GLY A 91 2.41 -3.97 -38.54
C GLY A 91 2.75 -2.47 -38.55
N SER A 92 1.88 -1.62 -38.01
CA SER A 92 2.27 -0.24 -37.64
C SER A 92 3.22 -0.25 -36.43
N GLU A 93 3.93 0.86 -36.23
CA GLU A 93 4.75 1.11 -35.02
C GLU A 93 3.89 1.69 -33.88
N SER A 94 2.56 1.61 -33.98
CA SER A 94 1.63 2.13 -32.99
C SER A 94 1.48 1.21 -31.78
N GLN A 95 1.09 1.79 -30.65
CA GLN A 95 0.75 1.07 -29.42
C GLN A 95 -0.60 1.52 -28.87
N GLY A 96 -1.35 0.61 -28.27
CA GLY A 96 -2.66 0.93 -27.71
C GLY A 96 -2.53 1.82 -26.48
N MET A 97 -1.68 1.42 -25.55
CA MET A 97 -1.40 2.13 -24.31
C MET A 97 0.11 2.27 -24.07
N PHE A 98 0.52 3.44 -23.58
CA PHE A 98 1.87 3.73 -23.10
C PHE A 98 1.85 4.27 -21.67
N MET A 99 2.70 3.72 -20.80
CA MET A 99 2.92 4.20 -19.44
C MET A 99 4.37 3.99 -19.06
N GLU A 100 5.13 5.06 -18.86
CA GLU A 100 6.54 4.97 -18.49
C GLU A 100 6.77 4.87 -16.97
N ASN A 101 5.81 5.32 -16.15
CA ASN A 101 5.82 5.26 -14.69
C ASN A 101 4.45 5.63 -14.10
N GLY A 102 4.31 5.51 -12.78
CA GLY A 102 3.11 5.84 -12.01
C GLY A 102 3.11 5.19 -10.64
N SER A 103 2.10 5.49 -9.82
CA SER A 103 1.75 4.73 -8.60
C SER A 103 0.32 4.22 -8.74
N GLY A 104 0.18 3.39 -9.77
CA GLY A 104 -1.08 3.14 -10.41
C GLY A 104 -2.06 2.23 -9.68
N GLY A 105 -3.27 2.27 -10.23
CA GLY A 105 -4.48 1.64 -9.75
C GLY A 105 -4.99 0.57 -10.69
N PHE A 106 -6.03 0.86 -11.48
CA PHE A 106 -6.86 -0.16 -12.11
C PHE A 106 -7.18 0.09 -13.60
N PHE A 107 -7.20 -0.95 -14.42
CA PHE A 107 -7.92 -0.90 -15.71
C PHE A 107 -8.50 -2.27 -16.05
N SER A 108 -9.64 -2.27 -16.75
CA SER A 108 -10.30 -3.52 -17.10
C SER A 108 -11.14 -3.46 -18.36
N ASP A 109 -11.55 -4.62 -18.84
CA ASP A 109 -12.51 -4.75 -19.95
C ASP A 109 -12.00 -4.02 -21.21
N LEU A 110 -10.72 -4.23 -21.55
CA LEU A 110 -10.03 -3.56 -22.66
C LEU A 110 -9.79 -4.51 -23.82
N VAL A 111 -9.90 -4.00 -25.05
CA VAL A 111 -9.61 -4.76 -26.27
C VAL A 111 -8.59 -4.00 -27.13
N PHE A 112 -7.58 -4.70 -27.62
CA PHE A 112 -6.53 -4.17 -28.48
C PHE A 112 -6.40 -4.99 -29.76
N GLU A 113 -6.48 -4.33 -30.91
CA GLU A 113 -6.36 -4.96 -32.23
C GLU A 113 -5.21 -4.33 -33.04
N GLY A 114 -4.25 -5.14 -33.47
CA GLY A 114 -3.12 -4.70 -34.31
C GLY A 114 -2.01 -3.97 -33.54
N GLY A 115 -1.21 -3.19 -34.27
CA GLY A 115 -0.08 -2.43 -33.69
C GLY A 115 1.18 -3.25 -33.41
N LYS A 116 2.20 -2.58 -32.89
CA LYS A 116 3.46 -3.17 -32.41
C LYS A 116 3.28 -3.80 -31.04
N TYR A 117 2.64 -3.04 -30.15
CA TYR A 117 2.25 -3.44 -28.81
C TYR A 117 0.76 -3.19 -28.61
N GLY A 118 0.06 -4.11 -27.94
CA GLY A 118 -1.24 -3.75 -27.36
C GLY A 118 -1.01 -2.75 -26.24
N ILE A 119 -0.12 -3.12 -25.32
CA ILE A 119 0.19 -2.37 -24.11
C ILE A 119 1.72 -2.29 -23.92
N TRP A 120 2.25 -1.10 -23.68
CA TRP A 120 3.63 -0.87 -23.21
C TRP A 120 3.59 -0.07 -21.91
N ILE A 121 3.96 -0.69 -20.79
CA ILE A 121 3.66 -0.16 -19.46
C ILE A 121 4.81 -0.35 -18.46
N GLY A 122 4.83 0.52 -17.45
CA GLY A 122 5.59 0.38 -16.22
C GLY A 122 5.08 1.34 -15.14
N SER A 123 5.01 0.88 -13.90
CA SER A 123 4.43 1.58 -12.74
C SER A 123 4.87 0.88 -11.47
N GLN A 124 4.86 1.54 -10.31
CA GLN A 124 5.11 0.89 -9.02
C GLN A 124 4.23 -0.35 -8.84
N GLN A 125 2.92 -0.17 -9.03
CA GLN A 125 1.96 -1.25 -9.03
C GLN A 125 0.78 -0.99 -9.95
N PHE A 126 0.04 -2.05 -10.29
CA PHE A 126 -1.26 -1.98 -10.95
C PHE A 126 -2.05 -3.30 -10.83
N THR A 127 -3.37 -3.19 -10.99
CA THR A 127 -4.26 -4.33 -11.23
C THR A 127 -4.95 -4.20 -12.58
N SER A 128 -4.96 -5.28 -13.35
CA SER A 128 -5.49 -5.31 -14.70
C SER A 128 -6.39 -6.52 -14.90
N ARG A 129 -7.65 -6.33 -15.32
CA ARG A 129 -8.62 -7.43 -15.47
C ARG A 129 -9.28 -7.47 -16.84
N ASN A 130 -9.53 -8.66 -17.39
CA ASN A 130 -10.34 -8.88 -18.59
C ASN A 130 -9.83 -8.08 -19.80
N ILE A 131 -8.68 -8.48 -20.31
CA ILE A 131 -8.00 -7.78 -21.41
C ILE A 131 -7.83 -8.74 -22.58
N THR A 132 -8.29 -8.31 -23.75
CA THR A 132 -8.12 -9.03 -25.00
C THR A 132 -7.13 -8.32 -25.90
N ILE A 133 -6.10 -9.02 -26.39
CA ILE A 133 -5.11 -8.45 -27.32
C ILE A 133 -4.91 -9.38 -28.51
N ARG A 134 -4.99 -8.84 -29.73
CA ARG A 134 -4.91 -9.63 -30.96
C ARG A 134 -4.04 -8.97 -32.01
N ASP A 135 -3.29 -9.79 -32.74
CA ASP A 135 -2.59 -9.44 -33.98
C ASP A 135 -1.48 -8.37 -33.83
N THR A 136 -0.81 -8.33 -32.69
CA THR A 136 0.38 -7.47 -32.44
C THR A 136 1.64 -8.04 -33.09
N THR A 137 2.57 -7.18 -33.52
CA THR A 137 3.79 -7.61 -34.24
C THR A 137 5.05 -7.75 -33.40
N HIS A 138 5.03 -7.33 -32.13
CA HIS A 138 6.15 -7.55 -31.21
C HIS A 138 5.72 -8.30 -29.96
N ALA A 139 4.88 -7.68 -29.13
CA ALA A 139 4.31 -8.32 -27.95
C ALA A 139 2.87 -7.84 -27.71
N GLY A 140 2.05 -8.67 -27.07
CA GLY A 140 0.74 -8.22 -26.60
C GLY A 140 0.91 -7.14 -25.52
N ILE A 141 1.66 -7.49 -24.48
CA ILE A 141 2.06 -6.64 -23.37
C ILE A 141 3.58 -6.60 -23.30
N PHE A 142 4.16 -5.41 -23.30
CA PHE A 142 5.55 -5.17 -22.91
C PHE A 142 5.56 -4.47 -21.55
N LEU A 143 5.99 -5.19 -20.53
CA LEU A 143 6.11 -4.69 -19.16
C LEU A 143 7.57 -4.27 -18.93
N GLN A 144 7.81 -2.96 -18.93
CA GLN A 144 9.13 -2.37 -18.88
C GLN A 144 9.74 -2.39 -17.47
N TRP A 145 8.93 -2.14 -16.45
CA TRP A 145 9.31 -2.22 -15.04
C TRP A 145 8.06 -2.23 -14.16
N ASP A 146 8.16 -2.83 -12.98
CA ASP A 146 7.19 -2.65 -11.90
C ASP A 146 7.85 -2.92 -10.55
N TRP A 147 7.09 -2.75 -9.48
CA TRP A 147 7.33 -3.48 -8.23
C TRP A 147 6.39 -4.68 -8.15
N VAL A 148 5.10 -4.49 -8.48
CA VAL A 148 4.13 -5.60 -8.57
C VAL A 148 2.99 -5.33 -9.53
N TRP A 149 2.68 -6.27 -10.42
CA TRP A 149 1.53 -6.16 -11.33
C TRP A 149 0.72 -7.45 -11.38
N SER A 150 -0.59 -7.35 -11.18
CA SER A 150 -1.51 -8.48 -11.38
C SER A 150 -2.32 -8.33 -12.64
N PHE A 151 -2.27 -9.35 -13.50
CA PHE A 151 -3.14 -9.53 -14.65
C PHE A 151 -4.10 -10.69 -14.41
N LYS A 152 -5.40 -10.42 -14.48
CA LYS A 152 -6.44 -11.45 -14.40
C LYS A 152 -7.27 -11.49 -15.68
N GLY A 153 -7.53 -12.67 -16.24
CA GLY A 153 -8.44 -12.77 -17.39
C GLY A 153 -7.85 -12.18 -18.66
N LEU A 154 -6.60 -12.49 -18.98
CA LEU A 154 -6.04 -12.14 -20.28
C LEU A 154 -6.53 -13.12 -21.35
N ASP A 155 -6.88 -12.61 -22.53
CA ASP A 155 -7.05 -13.38 -23.76
C ASP A 155 -6.13 -12.77 -24.83
N VAL A 156 -4.93 -13.33 -24.98
CA VAL A 156 -3.93 -12.81 -25.94
C VAL A 156 -3.69 -13.82 -27.04
N SER A 157 -3.85 -13.38 -28.30
CA SER A 157 -3.67 -14.25 -29.44
C SER A 157 -2.93 -13.63 -30.63
N ASN A 158 -2.34 -14.50 -31.45
CA ASN A 158 -1.69 -14.15 -32.72
C ASN A 158 -0.59 -13.08 -32.60
N THR A 159 0.30 -13.23 -31.62
CA THR A 159 1.41 -12.32 -31.32
C THR A 159 2.73 -13.10 -31.23
N PRO A 160 3.91 -12.52 -31.45
CA PRO A 160 5.17 -13.23 -31.18
C PRO A 160 5.32 -13.59 -29.69
N VAL A 161 5.11 -12.62 -28.80
CA VAL A 161 5.11 -12.81 -27.34
C VAL A 161 3.79 -12.30 -26.76
N ALA A 162 3.11 -13.04 -25.88
CA ALA A 162 1.91 -12.50 -25.23
C ALA A 162 2.28 -11.46 -24.16
N ILE A 163 3.19 -11.81 -23.26
CA ILE A 163 3.73 -10.91 -22.24
C ILE A 163 5.25 -10.98 -22.25
N ASP A 164 5.87 -9.83 -22.46
CA ASP A 164 7.32 -9.66 -22.45
C ASP A 164 7.72 -8.81 -21.25
N VAL A 165 8.33 -9.45 -20.26
CA VAL A 165 8.71 -8.88 -18.97
C VAL A 165 10.18 -8.50 -19.01
N ALA A 166 10.46 -7.20 -18.84
CA ALA A 166 11.80 -6.65 -18.87
C ALA A 166 12.56 -6.78 -17.55
N LYS A 167 13.86 -6.47 -17.59
CA LYS A 167 14.83 -6.70 -16.50
C LYS A 167 14.57 -5.99 -15.19
N ASP A 168 13.86 -4.87 -15.19
CA ASP A 168 13.65 -4.03 -14.01
C ASP A 168 12.24 -4.21 -13.41
N THR A 169 11.63 -5.36 -13.68
CA THR A 169 10.34 -5.78 -13.12
C THR A 169 10.54 -6.50 -11.78
N GLY A 170 9.71 -6.21 -10.79
CA GLY A 170 9.66 -6.90 -9.51
C GLY A 170 8.91 -8.23 -9.65
N THR A 171 7.60 -8.19 -9.41
CA THR A 171 6.74 -9.38 -9.40
C THR A 171 5.52 -9.26 -10.31
N VAL A 172 5.34 -10.23 -11.21
CA VAL A 172 4.15 -10.31 -12.08
C VAL A 172 3.28 -11.50 -11.69
N LEU A 173 1.98 -11.29 -11.55
CA LEU A 173 0.99 -12.34 -11.36
C LEU A 173 0.10 -12.43 -12.60
N ILE A 174 -0.10 -13.65 -13.11
CA ILE A 174 -1.00 -13.93 -14.22
C ILE A 174 -2.02 -14.98 -13.75
N ILE A 175 -3.28 -14.57 -13.70
CA ILE A 175 -4.38 -15.29 -13.07
C ILE A 175 -5.48 -15.53 -14.11
N ASP A 176 -6.05 -16.74 -14.16
CA ASP A 176 -7.23 -17.05 -14.98
C ASP A 176 -7.11 -16.59 -16.45
N SER A 177 -5.98 -16.87 -17.09
CA SER A 177 -5.63 -16.27 -18.38
C SER A 177 -5.42 -17.32 -19.47
N THR A 178 -5.68 -16.93 -20.71
CA THR A 178 -5.55 -17.77 -21.89
C THR A 178 -4.67 -17.10 -22.94
N PHE A 179 -3.75 -17.88 -23.50
CA PHE A 179 -2.81 -17.44 -24.52
C PHE A 179 -2.90 -18.38 -25.72
N SER A 180 -2.94 -17.84 -26.94
CA SER A 180 -3.11 -18.65 -28.15
C SER A 180 -2.20 -18.21 -29.30
N ASN A 181 -1.65 -19.17 -30.04
CA ASN A 181 -0.89 -18.92 -31.27
C ASN A 181 0.27 -17.91 -31.09
N CYS A 182 0.98 -17.98 -29.96
CA CYS A 182 2.16 -17.15 -29.76
C CYS A 182 3.36 -17.73 -30.51
N SER A 183 3.95 -16.99 -31.46
CA SER A 183 4.95 -17.56 -32.38
C SER A 183 6.35 -17.71 -31.79
N LEU A 184 6.66 -17.05 -30.67
CA LEU A 184 7.92 -17.20 -29.93
C LEU A 184 7.69 -17.81 -28.54
N ALA A 185 6.87 -17.16 -27.71
CA ALA A 185 6.51 -17.66 -26.38
C ALA A 185 5.20 -17.03 -25.91
N ALA A 186 4.45 -17.67 -25.00
CA ALA A 186 3.37 -16.95 -24.32
C ALA A 186 3.97 -15.88 -23.40
N ILE A 187 4.91 -16.27 -22.54
CA ILE A 187 5.55 -15.40 -21.56
C ILE A 187 7.07 -15.43 -21.77
N ARG A 188 7.68 -14.26 -21.86
CA ARG A 188 9.14 -14.09 -21.80
C ARG A 188 9.48 -13.24 -20.60
N THR A 189 10.51 -13.64 -19.85
CA THR A 189 11.00 -12.92 -18.68
C THR A 189 12.52 -12.96 -18.64
N THR A 190 13.13 -11.96 -18.05
CA THR A 190 14.58 -11.87 -17.83
C THR A 190 15.03 -12.45 -16.50
N PHE A 191 14.14 -13.12 -15.75
CA PHE A 191 14.46 -13.70 -14.45
C PHE A 191 15.70 -14.59 -14.51
N ASP A 192 16.65 -14.31 -13.61
CA ASP A 192 17.84 -15.11 -13.39
C ASP A 192 18.07 -15.29 -11.87
N ALA A 193 17.79 -16.51 -11.39
CA ALA A 193 17.94 -16.87 -9.97
C ALA A 193 19.38 -16.72 -9.44
N SER A 194 20.39 -16.64 -10.32
CA SER A 194 21.78 -16.39 -9.94
C SER A 194 22.13 -14.91 -9.74
N VAL A 195 21.23 -14.00 -10.15
CA VAL A 195 21.44 -12.55 -10.15
C VAL A 195 20.59 -11.85 -9.09
N SER A 196 19.26 -12.01 -9.13
CA SER A 196 18.33 -11.31 -8.24
C SER A 196 16.91 -11.87 -8.28
N GLY A 197 16.04 -11.43 -7.36
CA GLY A 197 14.60 -11.71 -7.39
C GLY A 197 13.80 -11.00 -8.49
N LYS A 198 14.43 -10.13 -9.31
CA LYS A 198 13.76 -9.42 -10.42
C LYS A 198 13.15 -10.36 -11.44
N GLY A 199 11.95 -10.02 -11.90
CA GLY A 199 11.18 -10.81 -12.85
C GLY A 199 10.52 -12.03 -12.20
N SER A 200 10.25 -11.96 -10.89
CA SER A 200 9.43 -12.94 -10.18
C SER A 200 8.08 -13.08 -10.89
N LEU A 201 7.61 -14.30 -11.04
CA LEU A 201 6.41 -14.60 -11.83
C LEU A 201 5.58 -15.68 -11.14
N VAL A 202 4.29 -15.41 -10.99
CA VAL A 202 3.27 -16.34 -10.49
C VAL A 202 2.26 -16.60 -11.60
N LEU A 203 2.04 -17.88 -11.94
CA LEU A 203 0.96 -18.30 -12.82
C LEU A 203 -0.06 -19.09 -12.01
N ASP A 204 -1.33 -18.71 -12.10
CA ASP A 204 -2.44 -19.36 -11.41
C ASP A 204 -3.60 -19.56 -12.40
N ASN A 205 -3.88 -20.82 -12.74
CA ASN A 205 -4.89 -21.20 -13.76
C ASN A 205 -4.69 -20.50 -15.12
N VAL A 206 -3.53 -20.74 -15.76
CA VAL A 206 -3.17 -20.23 -17.09
C VAL A 206 -3.26 -21.34 -18.14
N GLU A 207 -3.92 -21.08 -19.25
CA GLU A 207 -4.03 -22.01 -20.37
C GLU A 207 -3.31 -21.47 -21.62
N TYR A 208 -2.55 -22.34 -22.28
CA TYR A 208 -1.93 -22.03 -23.55
C TYR A 208 -2.44 -22.97 -24.64
N HIS A 209 -2.89 -22.42 -25.77
CA HIS A 209 -3.26 -23.14 -26.98
C HIS A 209 -2.25 -22.87 -28.10
N ALA A 210 -1.58 -23.92 -28.53
CA ALA A 210 -0.53 -23.83 -29.53
C ALA A 210 -1.09 -24.02 -30.95
N ALA A 211 -0.54 -23.28 -31.91
CA ALA A 211 -0.76 -23.56 -33.33
C ALA A 211 -0.09 -24.90 -33.75
N THR A 212 1.02 -25.25 -33.10
CA THR A 212 1.81 -26.47 -33.35
C THR A 212 2.30 -27.07 -32.03
N GLY A 213 2.53 -28.39 -32.00
CA GLY A 213 3.16 -29.01 -30.82
C GLY A 213 4.57 -28.48 -30.54
N ALA A 214 5.03 -28.62 -29.29
CA ALA A 214 6.33 -28.14 -28.79
C ALA A 214 6.53 -26.62 -28.73
N SER A 215 5.47 -25.82 -28.88
CA SER A 215 5.53 -24.38 -28.64
C SER A 215 5.95 -24.02 -27.20
N THR A 216 6.73 -22.95 -27.07
CA THR A 216 7.20 -22.42 -25.78
C THR A 216 6.09 -21.63 -25.09
N VAL A 217 5.80 -21.98 -23.85
CA VAL A 217 4.85 -21.28 -22.98
C VAL A 217 5.59 -20.22 -22.17
N LEU A 218 6.69 -20.59 -21.54
CA LEU A 218 7.54 -19.67 -20.76
C LEU A 218 9.00 -19.82 -21.19
N LEU A 219 9.68 -18.69 -21.36
CA LEU A 219 11.14 -18.61 -21.52
C LEU A 219 11.70 -17.59 -20.52
N ASN A 220 12.62 -18.00 -19.65
CA ASN A 220 13.27 -17.10 -18.68
C ASN A 220 14.76 -16.83 -18.97
N GLY A 221 15.37 -15.92 -18.20
CA GLY A 221 16.76 -15.50 -18.34
C GLY A 221 17.80 -16.59 -18.06
N ASN A 222 17.45 -17.64 -17.29
CA ASN A 222 18.28 -18.84 -17.12
C ASN A 222 18.26 -19.79 -18.32
N ASN A 223 17.59 -19.43 -19.43
CA ASN A 223 17.22 -20.34 -20.54
C ASN A 223 16.36 -21.53 -20.08
N HIS A 224 15.62 -21.38 -18.98
CA HIS A 224 14.58 -22.35 -18.62
C HIS A 224 13.40 -22.19 -19.57
N GLU A 225 12.88 -23.32 -20.05
CA GLU A 225 11.71 -23.35 -20.92
C GLU A 225 10.61 -24.27 -20.40
N LEU A 226 9.40 -23.73 -20.25
CA LEU A 226 8.19 -24.52 -20.14
C LEU A 226 7.57 -24.64 -21.53
N ARG A 227 7.34 -25.87 -22.00
CA ARG A 227 6.82 -26.14 -23.35
C ARG A 227 5.55 -26.98 -23.32
N VAL A 228 4.72 -26.84 -24.35
CA VAL A 228 3.67 -27.80 -24.66
C VAL A 228 4.32 -29.14 -25.01
N ALA A 229 3.79 -30.24 -24.49
CA ALA A 229 4.30 -31.58 -24.79
C ALA A 229 4.28 -31.85 -26.31
N ALA A 230 5.27 -32.62 -26.80
CA ALA A 230 5.29 -33.03 -28.20
C ALA A 230 4.01 -33.80 -28.56
N GLY A 231 3.31 -33.37 -29.62
CA GLY A 231 2.04 -33.96 -30.06
C GLY A 231 0.79 -33.43 -29.36
N ALA A 232 0.92 -32.62 -28.30
CA ALA A 232 -0.21 -31.88 -27.71
C ALA A 232 -0.38 -30.50 -28.36
N THR A 233 -1.59 -29.96 -28.30
CA THR A 233 -1.93 -28.61 -28.81
C THR A 233 -2.31 -27.63 -27.70
N SER A 234 -2.26 -28.06 -26.43
CA SER A 234 -2.47 -27.17 -25.29
C SER A 234 -1.70 -27.61 -24.05
N LEU A 235 -1.49 -26.66 -23.14
CA LEU A 235 -0.98 -26.88 -21.79
C LEU A 235 -1.79 -26.04 -20.80
N LYS A 236 -2.29 -26.66 -19.73
CA LYS A 236 -2.88 -25.97 -18.59
C LYS A 236 -1.89 -25.94 -17.43
N VAL A 237 -1.54 -24.74 -17.00
CA VAL A 237 -0.72 -24.45 -15.81
C VAL A 237 -1.68 -24.08 -14.69
N GLU A 238 -1.86 -24.98 -13.73
CA GLU A 238 -2.70 -24.72 -12.56
C GLU A 238 -1.94 -23.89 -11.54
N SER A 239 -0.65 -24.16 -11.32
CA SER A 239 0.24 -23.28 -10.55
C SER A 239 1.70 -23.37 -11.01
N TYR A 240 2.36 -22.21 -11.06
CA TYR A 240 3.80 -22.09 -11.34
C TYR A 240 4.35 -20.85 -10.63
N VAL A 241 5.59 -20.94 -10.15
CA VAL A 241 6.28 -19.80 -9.56
C VAL A 241 7.77 -19.80 -9.88
N GLN A 242 8.31 -18.61 -10.11
CA GLN A 242 9.74 -18.33 -10.03
C GLN A 242 9.95 -17.05 -9.20
N GLY A 243 10.99 -17.01 -8.38
CA GLY A 243 11.25 -15.93 -7.44
C GLY A 243 11.67 -16.46 -6.07
N HIS A 244 11.54 -15.62 -5.03
CA HIS A 244 11.69 -16.09 -3.66
C HIS A 244 10.49 -16.94 -3.26
N VAL A 245 10.74 -18.21 -2.96
CA VAL A 245 9.77 -19.17 -2.42
C VAL A 245 10.09 -19.40 -0.96
N TRP A 246 9.11 -19.19 -0.08
CA TRP A 246 9.23 -19.55 1.33
C TRP A 246 8.59 -20.93 1.53
N ASP A 247 9.45 -21.92 1.73
CA ASP A 247 9.10 -23.34 1.87
C ASP A 247 8.61 -23.65 3.29
N VAL A 248 7.89 -24.76 3.47
CA VAL A 248 7.23 -25.16 4.73
C VAL A 248 8.16 -25.36 5.94
N ASP A 249 9.46 -25.47 5.69
CA ASP A 249 10.50 -25.53 6.72
C ASP A 249 11.03 -24.14 7.14
N GLY A 250 10.39 -23.06 6.67
CA GLY A 250 10.83 -21.68 6.88
C GLY A 250 12.10 -21.33 6.09
N ILE A 251 12.36 -22.03 4.98
CA ILE A 251 13.54 -21.80 4.13
C ILE A 251 13.15 -20.92 2.95
N THR A 252 13.87 -19.82 2.78
CA THR A 252 13.79 -18.97 1.58
C THR A 252 14.69 -19.53 0.48
N LYS A 253 14.13 -19.76 -0.71
CA LYS A 253 14.87 -20.16 -1.91
C LYS A 253 14.57 -19.18 -3.05
N LEU A 254 15.61 -18.69 -3.71
CA LEU A 254 15.45 -17.97 -4.98
C LEU A 254 15.60 -18.97 -6.11
N GLU A 255 14.49 -19.38 -6.73
CA GLU A 255 14.49 -20.44 -7.73
C GLU A 255 13.32 -20.36 -8.70
N THR A 256 13.36 -21.22 -9.72
CA THR A 256 12.15 -21.69 -10.41
C THR A 256 11.66 -22.93 -9.68
N TYR A 257 10.43 -22.93 -9.19
CA TYR A 257 9.95 -24.05 -8.38
C TYR A 257 9.86 -25.32 -9.23
N PRO A 258 10.47 -26.44 -8.79
CA PRO A 258 10.86 -27.53 -9.68
C PRO A 258 9.69 -28.38 -10.19
N GLN A 259 8.52 -28.31 -9.53
CA GLN A 259 7.35 -29.10 -9.90
C GLN A 259 6.17 -28.20 -10.29
N LEU A 260 5.79 -28.28 -11.56
CA LEU A 260 4.57 -27.66 -12.09
C LEU A 260 3.34 -28.20 -11.34
N ASN A 261 2.40 -27.32 -11.00
CA ASN A 261 1.12 -27.65 -10.36
C ASN A 261 1.22 -28.34 -8.98
N SER A 262 2.37 -28.23 -8.31
CA SER A 262 2.62 -28.93 -7.03
C SER A 262 1.97 -28.25 -5.82
N PHE A 263 1.75 -26.93 -5.89
CA PHE A 263 1.07 -26.14 -4.88
C PHE A 263 -0.14 -25.46 -5.52
N LYS A 264 -1.23 -26.20 -5.67
CA LYS A 264 -2.50 -25.66 -6.17
C LYS A 264 -3.46 -25.52 -4.99
N PRO A 265 -3.66 -24.32 -4.45
CA PRO A 265 -4.66 -24.14 -3.41
C PRO A 265 -6.04 -24.43 -3.98
N SER A 266 -6.86 -25.14 -3.22
CA SER A 266 -8.27 -25.27 -3.56
C SER A 266 -8.88 -23.87 -3.48
N ARG A 267 -9.55 -23.42 -4.54
CA ARG A 267 -10.30 -22.15 -4.51
C ARG A 267 -11.65 -22.38 -3.84
N SER A 268 -12.04 -21.48 -2.95
CA SER A 268 -13.38 -21.51 -2.36
C SER A 268 -14.44 -21.40 -3.45
N ALA A 269 -15.47 -22.25 -3.38
CA ALA A 269 -16.60 -22.24 -4.30
C ALA A 269 -17.39 -20.92 -4.24
N ALA A 270 -17.29 -20.16 -3.14
CA ALA A 270 -17.93 -18.86 -2.99
C ALA A 270 -17.23 -17.76 -3.80
N LEU A 271 -15.93 -17.91 -4.08
CA LEU A 271 -15.09 -16.90 -4.72
C LEU A 271 -14.98 -17.06 -6.23
N VAL A 272 -15.45 -18.17 -6.79
CA VAL A 272 -15.28 -18.53 -8.20
C VAL A 272 -16.60 -18.56 -8.95
N ASP A 273 -16.53 -18.31 -10.26
CA ASP A 273 -17.65 -18.48 -11.17
C ASP A 273 -17.85 -19.95 -11.60
N SER A 274 -18.82 -20.19 -12.49
CA SER A 274 -19.13 -21.53 -13.00
C SER A 274 -17.99 -22.22 -13.75
N THR A 275 -16.96 -21.48 -14.16
CA THR A 275 -15.76 -22.00 -14.83
C THR A 275 -14.63 -22.33 -13.85
N GLY A 276 -14.80 -21.97 -12.57
CA GLY A 276 -13.77 -22.10 -11.53
C GLY A 276 -12.75 -20.96 -11.51
N GLN A 277 -12.93 -19.93 -12.34
CA GLN A 277 -12.14 -18.69 -12.30
C GLN A 277 -12.61 -17.81 -11.15
N PHE A 278 -11.74 -17.01 -10.54
CA PHE A 278 -12.20 -16.04 -9.54
C PHE A 278 -13.21 -15.10 -10.18
N PHE A 279 -14.34 -14.88 -9.51
CA PHE A 279 -15.43 -14.09 -10.03
C PHE A 279 -14.99 -12.64 -10.28
N GLY A 280 -15.28 -12.12 -11.47
CA GLY A 280 -15.08 -10.73 -11.85
C GLY A 280 -16.32 -10.17 -12.51
N MET A 281 -16.61 -8.89 -12.29
CA MET A 281 -17.78 -8.21 -12.81
C MET A 281 -17.42 -6.81 -13.29
N ALA A 282 -17.78 -6.47 -14.53
CA ALA A 282 -17.66 -5.12 -15.04
C ALA A 282 -18.55 -4.14 -14.23
N PRO A 283 -18.16 -2.85 -14.12
CA PRO A 283 -19.00 -1.84 -13.48
C PRO A 283 -20.43 -1.83 -14.06
N PRO A 284 -21.48 -1.86 -13.23
CA PRO A 284 -22.86 -1.79 -13.70
C PRO A 284 -23.09 -0.52 -14.54
N GLN A 285 -23.47 -0.70 -15.80
CA GLN A 285 -23.81 0.41 -16.69
C GLN A 285 -25.29 0.74 -16.53
N LEU A 286 -25.60 1.92 -16.00
CA LEU A 286 -26.97 2.34 -15.72
C LEU A 286 -27.42 3.41 -16.72
N PRO A 287 -28.43 3.14 -17.59
CA PRO A 287 -28.94 4.14 -18.50
C PRO A 287 -29.62 5.28 -17.72
N ARG A 288 -29.65 6.49 -18.29
CA ARG A 288 -30.25 7.66 -17.63
C ARG A 288 -31.72 7.46 -17.23
N THR A 289 -32.47 6.64 -17.96
CA THR A 289 -33.87 6.29 -17.64
C THR A 289 -34.01 5.49 -16.35
N SER A 290 -32.92 4.91 -15.83
CA SER A 290 -32.89 4.11 -14.62
C SER A 290 -32.42 4.87 -13.38
N THR A 291 -32.23 6.20 -13.50
CA THR A 291 -31.74 7.05 -12.41
C THR A 291 -32.73 8.16 -12.05
N VAL A 292 -32.64 8.64 -10.81
CA VAL A 292 -33.27 9.89 -10.35
C VAL A 292 -32.19 10.84 -9.86
N ASP A 293 -32.20 12.06 -10.38
CA ASP A 293 -31.32 13.13 -9.92
C ASP A 293 -31.75 13.58 -8.51
N VAL A 294 -30.87 13.40 -7.53
CA VAL A 294 -31.15 13.69 -6.12
C VAL A 294 -31.44 15.17 -5.85
N THR A 295 -30.98 16.09 -6.72
CA THR A 295 -31.26 17.53 -6.58
C THR A 295 -32.74 17.84 -6.78
N THR A 296 -33.43 17.06 -7.60
CA THR A 296 -34.90 17.15 -7.78
C THR A 296 -35.68 16.71 -6.54
N LEU A 297 -35.03 15.96 -5.65
CA LEU A 297 -35.54 15.54 -4.34
C LEU A 297 -35.10 16.51 -3.21
N GLY A 298 -34.42 17.61 -3.57
CA GLY A 298 -33.95 18.63 -2.64
C GLY A 298 -32.70 18.24 -1.84
N ILE A 299 -31.96 17.20 -2.25
CA ILE A 299 -30.65 16.82 -1.72
C ILE A 299 -29.61 17.67 -2.43
N LEU A 300 -29.05 18.65 -1.74
CA LEU A 300 -28.16 19.66 -2.33
C LEU A 300 -26.68 19.31 -2.08
N GLY A 301 -25.88 19.33 -3.13
CA GLY A 301 -24.43 19.10 -3.08
C GLY A 301 -23.62 20.39 -2.82
N ASP A 302 -24.12 21.30 -2.00
CA ASP A 302 -23.54 22.64 -1.79
C ASP A 302 -22.39 22.69 -0.75
N GLY A 303 -22.15 21.60 -0.02
CA GLY A 303 -21.16 21.52 1.05
C GLY A 303 -21.53 22.31 2.31
N ALA A 304 -22.81 22.65 2.49
CA ALA A 304 -23.31 23.42 3.62
C ALA A 304 -24.64 22.88 4.18
N THR A 305 -25.56 22.47 3.31
CA THR A 305 -26.85 21.92 3.69
C THR A 305 -26.69 20.51 4.23
N ASP A 306 -27.25 20.26 5.41
CA ASP A 306 -27.43 18.92 5.94
C ASP A 306 -28.50 18.17 5.12
N VAL A 307 -28.07 17.11 4.43
CA VAL A 307 -28.95 16.32 3.56
C VAL A 307 -29.43 15.02 4.19
N THR A 308 -29.06 14.73 5.44
CA THR A 308 -29.25 13.41 6.10
C THR A 308 -30.68 12.90 5.99
N SER A 309 -31.67 13.69 6.41
CA SER A 309 -33.09 13.30 6.44
C SER A 309 -33.70 13.09 5.05
N LYS A 310 -33.30 13.94 4.09
CA LYS A 310 -33.77 13.85 2.70
C LYS A 310 -33.14 12.66 1.99
N LEU A 311 -31.85 12.42 2.21
CA LEU A 311 -31.16 11.25 1.67
C LEU A 311 -31.76 9.95 2.23
N GLN A 312 -32.03 9.89 3.54
CA GLN A 312 -32.70 8.74 4.14
C GLN A 312 -34.08 8.48 3.52
N THR A 313 -34.83 9.55 3.23
CA THR A 313 -36.14 9.48 2.56
C THR A 313 -36.01 9.00 1.13
N ALA A 314 -35.08 9.56 0.35
CA ALA A 314 -34.85 9.15 -1.04
C ALA A 314 -34.46 7.66 -1.14
N LEU A 315 -33.57 7.19 -0.27
CA LEU A 315 -33.17 5.78 -0.22
C LEU A 315 -34.37 4.86 0.06
N ARG A 316 -35.22 5.21 1.03
CA ARG A 316 -36.44 4.45 1.33
C ARG A 316 -37.40 4.41 0.13
N ASP A 317 -37.57 5.54 -0.57
CA ASP A 317 -38.60 5.68 -1.60
C ASP A 317 -38.18 5.10 -2.96
N HIS A 318 -36.87 5.00 -3.23
CA HIS A 318 -36.31 4.59 -4.52
C HIS A 318 -35.57 3.24 -4.53
N ALA A 319 -35.22 2.68 -3.37
CA ALA A 319 -34.58 1.36 -3.32
C ALA A 319 -35.40 0.28 -4.03
N GLY A 320 -34.71 -0.55 -4.82
CA GLY A 320 -35.32 -1.58 -5.67
C GLY A 320 -36.05 -1.06 -6.90
N ARG A 321 -36.08 0.27 -7.13
CA ARG A 321 -36.81 0.90 -8.25
C ARG A 321 -35.88 1.59 -9.24
N VAL A 322 -35.11 2.58 -8.77
CA VAL A 322 -34.20 3.40 -9.58
C VAL A 322 -32.95 3.75 -8.77
N ALA A 323 -31.83 4.02 -9.46
CA ALA A 323 -30.62 4.48 -8.81
C ALA A 323 -30.70 5.96 -8.43
N LEU A 324 -30.14 6.32 -7.28
CA LEU A 324 -29.94 7.72 -6.90
C LEU A 324 -28.69 8.25 -7.59
N PHE A 325 -28.87 9.21 -8.49
CA PHE A 325 -27.78 9.90 -9.17
C PHE A 325 -27.45 11.20 -8.44
N PHE A 326 -26.21 11.31 -7.99
CA PHE A 326 -25.64 12.46 -7.29
C PHE A 326 -24.83 13.30 -8.27
N PRO A 327 -25.32 14.45 -8.73
CA PRO A 327 -24.48 15.40 -9.45
C PRO A 327 -23.24 15.79 -8.65
N PHE A 328 -22.20 16.26 -9.33
CA PHE A 328 -20.96 16.66 -8.69
C PHE A 328 -21.24 17.70 -7.59
N GLY A 329 -20.70 17.47 -6.40
CA GLY A 329 -20.94 18.33 -5.24
C GLY A 329 -20.53 17.67 -3.93
N ARG A 330 -20.74 18.41 -2.84
CA ARG A 330 -20.44 17.96 -1.47
C ARG A 330 -21.74 17.87 -0.67
N TYR A 331 -22.03 16.70 -0.13
CA TYR A 331 -23.28 16.39 0.54
C TYR A 331 -22.98 16.11 2.01
N LEU A 332 -23.39 17.02 2.91
CA LEU A 332 -23.11 16.87 4.34
C LEU A 332 -24.13 15.93 4.99
N ILE A 333 -23.63 14.95 5.72
CA ILE A 333 -24.39 13.95 6.47
C ILE A 333 -24.02 14.10 7.95
N THR A 334 -24.99 14.37 8.80
CA THR A 334 -24.78 14.67 10.23
C THR A 334 -25.18 13.53 11.17
N ASP A 335 -25.87 12.51 10.65
CA ASP A 335 -26.22 11.29 11.36
C ASP A 335 -26.21 10.09 10.41
N THR A 336 -26.26 8.88 10.96
CA THR A 336 -26.27 7.64 10.18
C THR A 336 -27.40 7.63 9.15
N VAL A 337 -27.04 7.36 7.90
CA VAL A 337 -27.97 7.07 6.81
C VAL A 337 -27.97 5.57 6.55
N TYR A 338 -29.13 4.95 6.73
CA TYR A 338 -29.35 3.54 6.39
C TYR A 338 -29.65 3.39 4.89
N VAL A 339 -28.91 2.50 4.24
CA VAL A 339 -29.03 2.15 2.83
C VAL A 339 -29.72 0.78 2.71
N PRO A 340 -31.03 0.74 2.35
CA PRO A 340 -31.82 -0.48 2.35
C PRO A 340 -31.53 -1.43 1.16
N PRO A 341 -31.97 -2.70 1.24
CA PRO A 341 -31.90 -3.65 0.13
C PRO A 341 -32.49 -3.10 -1.17
N GLY A 342 -31.78 -3.29 -2.28
CA GLY A 342 -32.16 -2.78 -3.60
C GLY A 342 -31.59 -1.41 -3.95
N SER A 343 -30.83 -0.78 -3.06
CA SER A 343 -30.28 0.56 -3.28
C SER A 343 -29.14 0.58 -4.31
N ARG A 344 -29.12 1.62 -5.13
CA ARG A 344 -28.00 1.93 -6.04
C ARG A 344 -27.70 3.43 -5.95
N LEU A 345 -26.45 3.79 -5.70
CA LEU A 345 -25.98 5.16 -5.60
C LEU A 345 -24.89 5.39 -6.65
N VAL A 346 -25.02 6.46 -7.43
CA VAL A 346 -24.11 6.77 -8.55
C VAL A 346 -23.73 8.23 -8.48
N GLY A 347 -22.44 8.56 -8.42
CA GLY A 347 -21.97 9.93 -8.52
C GLY A 347 -21.59 10.36 -9.95
N GLU A 348 -21.34 11.65 -10.11
CA GLU A 348 -20.84 12.29 -11.31
C GLU A 348 -19.45 12.84 -10.98
N CYS A 349 -18.40 12.24 -11.54
CA CYS A 349 -17.01 12.68 -11.31
C CYS A 349 -16.68 12.78 -9.81
N TRP A 350 -16.82 11.67 -9.07
CA TRP A 350 -16.61 11.55 -7.63
C TRP A 350 -17.40 12.54 -6.76
N SER A 351 -18.73 12.41 -6.77
CA SER A 351 -19.61 13.13 -5.85
C SER A 351 -19.30 12.81 -4.39
N VAL A 352 -19.16 13.84 -3.56
CA VAL A 352 -18.56 13.72 -2.22
C VAL A 352 -19.63 13.63 -1.14
N LEU A 353 -19.73 12.48 -0.47
CA LEU A 353 -20.58 12.31 0.73
C LEU A 353 -19.72 12.49 1.99
N MET A 354 -20.08 13.43 2.84
CA MET A 354 -19.20 13.88 3.93
C MET A 354 -19.85 13.72 5.30
N ALA A 355 -19.20 13.00 6.21
CA ALA A 355 -19.58 13.00 7.62
C ALA A 355 -19.35 14.39 8.20
N SER A 356 -20.31 14.90 8.98
CA SER A 356 -20.26 16.27 9.51
C SER A 356 -21.03 16.39 10.83
N GLY A 357 -20.90 17.54 11.48
CA GLY A 357 -21.64 17.87 12.71
C GLY A 357 -21.26 17.02 13.92
N ASP A 358 -22.03 17.17 15.00
CA ASP A 358 -21.70 16.56 16.30
C ASP A 358 -22.03 15.07 16.37
N GLY A 359 -22.79 14.54 15.40
CA GLY A 359 -23.24 13.16 15.37
C GLY A 359 -22.09 12.15 15.38
N PHE A 360 -20.94 12.50 14.79
CA PHE A 360 -19.76 11.63 14.70
C PHE A 360 -18.56 12.13 15.50
N SER A 361 -18.79 12.97 16.51
CA SER A 361 -17.72 13.56 17.34
C SER A 361 -17.12 12.62 18.40
N ASN A 362 -17.82 11.54 18.76
CA ASN A 362 -17.42 10.67 19.88
C ASN A 362 -16.66 9.42 19.42
N ALA A 363 -15.32 9.45 19.54
CA ALA A 363 -14.45 8.32 19.19
C ALA A 363 -14.69 7.04 20.01
N SER A 364 -15.18 7.16 21.25
CA SER A 364 -15.46 6.02 22.12
C SER A 364 -16.83 5.37 21.86
N ALA A 365 -17.67 6.00 21.05
CA ALA A 365 -18.95 5.47 20.61
C ALA A 365 -19.12 5.66 19.08
N PRO A 366 -18.25 5.01 18.28
CA PRO A 366 -18.23 5.23 16.84
C PRO A 366 -19.50 4.70 16.18
N LYS A 367 -20.00 5.42 15.17
CA LYS A 367 -21.18 5.02 14.40
C LYS A 367 -20.99 5.21 12.89
N PRO A 368 -21.69 4.43 12.05
CA PRO A 368 -21.56 4.55 10.60
C PRO A 368 -22.18 5.84 10.06
N MET A 369 -21.50 6.50 9.11
CA MET A 369 -22.12 7.53 8.27
C MET A 369 -23.10 6.87 7.30
N LEU A 370 -22.63 5.89 6.53
CA LEU A 370 -23.47 5.05 5.67
C LEU A 370 -23.51 3.64 6.25
N LYS A 371 -24.72 3.17 6.59
CA LYS A 371 -24.96 1.79 7.04
C LYS A 371 -25.66 1.00 5.94
N VAL A 372 -24.91 0.18 5.22
CA VAL A 372 -25.39 -0.58 4.06
C VAL A 372 -25.99 -1.90 4.51
N GLY A 373 -27.32 -1.96 4.51
CA GLY A 373 -28.05 -3.04 5.14
C GLY A 373 -27.97 -3.00 6.66
N MET A 374 -28.93 -3.66 7.30
CA MET A 374 -28.84 -4.12 8.68
C MET A 374 -28.23 -5.51 8.71
N GLU A 375 -27.76 -5.92 9.88
CA GLU A 375 -27.26 -7.28 10.08
C GLU A 375 -28.35 -8.31 9.71
N GLY A 376 -27.99 -9.27 8.86
CA GLY A 376 -28.89 -10.31 8.36
C GLY A 376 -29.75 -9.91 7.15
N GLU A 377 -29.66 -8.67 6.66
CA GLU A 377 -30.35 -8.28 5.43
C GLU A 377 -29.64 -8.79 4.18
N GLU A 378 -30.46 -9.24 3.22
CA GLU A 378 -30.02 -9.74 1.92
C GLU A 378 -30.63 -8.88 0.80
N GLY A 379 -29.81 -8.51 -0.19
CA GLY A 379 -30.28 -7.75 -1.34
C GLY A 379 -29.16 -7.14 -2.19
N VAL A 380 -29.58 -6.30 -3.13
CA VAL A 380 -28.64 -5.54 -3.98
C VAL A 380 -28.23 -4.26 -3.26
N ALA A 381 -26.94 -3.95 -3.26
CA ALA A 381 -26.41 -2.66 -2.83
C ALA A 381 -25.22 -2.30 -3.72
N GLN A 382 -25.36 -1.26 -4.55
CA GLN A 382 -24.30 -0.86 -5.49
C GLN A 382 -23.94 0.61 -5.35
N MET A 383 -22.65 0.91 -5.31
CA MET A 383 -22.11 2.28 -5.22
C MET A 383 -21.10 2.52 -6.33
N MET A 384 -21.21 3.64 -7.05
CA MET A 384 -20.33 3.95 -8.18
C MET A 384 -19.95 5.43 -8.23
N ASN A 385 -18.70 5.75 -8.57
CA ASN A 385 -18.23 7.13 -8.79
C ASN A 385 -18.49 8.07 -7.60
N LEU A 386 -18.22 7.61 -6.36
CA LEU A 386 -18.43 8.39 -5.13
C LEU A 386 -17.11 8.62 -4.40
N LEU A 387 -17.03 9.72 -3.66
CA LEU A 387 -15.95 9.98 -2.71
C LEU A 387 -16.55 10.10 -1.30
N LEU A 388 -16.15 9.23 -0.39
CA LEU A 388 -16.56 9.29 1.02
C LEU A 388 -15.52 10.08 1.82
N SER A 389 -15.96 11.07 2.59
CA SER A 389 -15.05 12.00 3.26
C SER A 389 -15.61 12.49 4.60
N ALA A 390 -14.90 13.40 5.25
CA ALA A 390 -15.29 14.05 6.49
C ALA A 390 -15.09 15.56 6.38
N HIS A 391 -16.03 16.31 6.96
CA HIS A 391 -16.01 17.76 7.04
C HIS A 391 -15.62 18.19 8.46
N GLY A 392 -14.33 18.44 8.64
CA GLY A 392 -13.65 18.62 9.91
C GLY A 392 -13.36 17.31 10.63
N PRO A 393 -12.87 17.40 11.87
CA PRO A 393 -12.68 16.24 12.72
C PRO A 393 -13.97 15.49 12.98
N GLN A 394 -13.99 14.20 12.63
CA GLN A 394 -15.12 13.29 12.85
C GLN A 394 -14.62 11.97 13.46
N PRO A 395 -13.94 12.00 14.63
CA PRO A 395 -13.19 10.85 15.15
C PRO A 395 -14.08 9.67 15.58
N GLY A 396 -15.40 9.84 15.65
CA GLY A 396 -16.40 8.78 15.86
C GLY A 396 -17.07 8.30 14.57
N ALA A 397 -16.71 8.80 13.39
CA ALA A 397 -17.27 8.33 12.13
C ALA A 397 -16.63 7.02 11.68
N LYS A 398 -17.46 5.99 11.45
CA LYS A 398 -17.13 4.94 10.50
C LYS A 398 -17.70 5.37 9.16
N LEU A 399 -16.91 5.67 8.13
CA LEU A 399 -17.50 6.23 6.90
C LEU A 399 -18.47 5.25 6.22
N LEU A 400 -18.12 3.97 6.19
CA LEU A 400 -18.93 2.92 5.60
C LEU A 400 -18.96 1.66 6.47
N GLU A 401 -20.15 1.24 6.89
CA GLU A 401 -20.38 -0.07 7.51
C GLU A 401 -21.25 -0.90 6.56
N TRP A 402 -20.73 -2.05 6.14
CA TRP A 402 -21.35 -2.94 5.16
C TRP A 402 -21.86 -4.21 5.82
N ASN A 403 -23.17 -4.30 5.99
CA ASN A 403 -23.87 -5.45 6.56
C ASN A 403 -24.61 -6.27 5.50
N MET A 404 -24.91 -5.67 4.35
CA MET A 404 -25.71 -6.29 3.29
C MET A 404 -25.03 -7.54 2.75
N ARG A 405 -25.83 -8.61 2.62
CA ARG A 405 -25.44 -9.82 1.92
C ARG A 405 -26.02 -9.83 0.51
N ALA A 406 -25.22 -10.18 -0.49
CA ALA A 406 -25.72 -10.45 -1.83
C ALA A 406 -26.68 -11.67 -1.84
N PRO A 407 -27.76 -11.65 -2.64
CA PRO A 407 -28.63 -12.80 -2.80
C PRO A 407 -27.88 -14.03 -3.29
N ALA A 408 -28.33 -15.21 -2.84
CA ALA A 408 -27.75 -16.47 -3.28
C ALA A 408 -27.74 -16.57 -4.82
N GLY A 409 -26.61 -16.98 -5.40
CA GLY A 409 -26.45 -17.07 -6.86
C GLY A 409 -26.30 -15.73 -7.58
N SER A 410 -26.16 -14.60 -6.87
CA SER A 410 -25.97 -13.27 -7.45
C SER A 410 -24.66 -12.61 -6.99
N PRO A 411 -23.48 -13.21 -7.26
CA PRO A 411 -22.19 -12.60 -6.90
C PRO A 411 -22.07 -11.20 -7.52
N GLY A 412 -21.48 -10.26 -6.77
CA GLY A 412 -21.38 -8.85 -7.19
C GLY A 412 -22.67 -8.01 -7.06
N ALA A 413 -23.81 -8.58 -6.63
CA ALA A 413 -25.02 -7.80 -6.34
C ALA A 413 -24.82 -6.77 -5.21
N CYS A 414 -23.91 -7.07 -4.30
CA CYS A 414 -23.34 -6.13 -3.34
C CYS A 414 -21.94 -5.73 -3.81
N GLY A 415 -21.73 -4.46 -4.19
CA GLY A 415 -20.43 -4.04 -4.68
C GLY A 415 -20.24 -2.54 -4.88
N MET A 416 -18.99 -2.15 -5.12
CA MET A 416 -18.59 -0.78 -5.40
C MET A 416 -17.50 -0.69 -6.47
N TRP A 417 -17.60 0.34 -7.31
CA TRP A 417 -16.69 0.61 -8.43
C TRP A 417 -16.35 2.10 -8.48
N ASP A 418 -15.06 2.44 -8.53
CA ASP A 418 -14.62 3.85 -8.51
C ASP A 418 -15.22 4.61 -7.30
N VAL A 419 -15.33 3.93 -6.15
CA VAL A 419 -15.72 4.54 -4.88
C VAL A 419 -14.46 4.69 -4.05
N HIS A 420 -14.18 5.89 -3.60
CA HIS A 420 -12.93 6.21 -2.90
C HIS A 420 -13.23 6.86 -1.56
N PHE A 421 -12.22 6.97 -0.70
CA PHE A 421 -12.26 7.68 0.56
C PHE A 421 -11.13 8.70 0.58
N ARG A 422 -11.41 9.91 1.06
CA ARG A 422 -10.41 10.96 1.27
C ARG A 422 -10.64 11.65 2.60
N ILE A 423 -9.69 11.54 3.52
CA ILE A 423 -9.77 12.19 4.83
C ILE A 423 -8.74 13.32 4.89
N GLY A 424 -9.21 14.56 4.99
CA GLY A 424 -8.34 15.73 4.96
C GLY A 424 -7.75 16.02 3.57
N GLY A 425 -6.84 16.99 3.51
CA GLY A 425 -6.02 17.28 2.34
C GLY A 425 -6.76 17.82 1.12
N ALA A 426 -7.90 18.48 1.30
CA ALA A 426 -8.64 19.12 0.22
C ALA A 426 -9.58 20.22 0.74
N VAL A 427 -9.97 21.14 -0.14
CA VAL A 427 -10.92 22.22 0.17
C VAL A 427 -12.28 21.65 0.59
N GLY A 428 -12.74 22.07 1.77
CA GLY A 428 -13.98 21.63 2.38
C GLY A 428 -13.80 20.57 3.46
N THR A 429 -12.66 19.87 3.53
CA THR A 429 -12.42 18.89 4.60
C THR A 429 -12.12 19.53 5.95
N LYS A 430 -11.72 20.81 5.99
CA LYS A 430 -11.26 21.55 7.17
C LYS A 430 -10.05 20.93 7.90
N VAL A 431 -9.43 19.90 7.34
CA VAL A 431 -8.18 19.30 7.81
C VAL A 431 -7.18 19.47 6.68
N ARG A 432 -6.40 20.56 6.74
CA ARG A 432 -5.58 21.06 5.65
C ARG A 432 -4.23 21.50 6.19
N LYS A 433 -3.31 21.89 5.30
CA LYS A 433 -1.95 22.26 5.72
C LYS A 433 -1.93 23.46 6.65
N GLU A 434 -2.88 24.39 6.53
CA GLU A 434 -2.90 25.59 7.37
C GLU A 434 -3.08 25.28 8.86
N ASN A 435 -3.78 24.19 9.20
CA ASN A 435 -4.02 23.77 10.58
C ASN A 435 -3.37 22.44 10.97
N CYS A 436 -3.02 21.62 10.00
CA CYS A 436 -2.45 20.28 10.21
C CYS A 436 -1.13 20.07 9.48
N PRO A 437 -0.14 20.97 9.62
CA PRO A 437 1.11 20.88 8.89
C PRO A 437 1.92 19.64 9.30
N ARG A 438 2.74 19.16 8.37
CA ARG A 438 3.78 18.15 8.61
C ARG A 438 4.55 18.42 9.92
N GLY A 439 4.82 17.33 10.64
CA GLY A 439 5.63 17.31 11.86
C GLY A 439 5.48 16.00 12.61
N ASP A 440 6.13 15.88 13.77
CA ASP A 440 6.07 14.71 14.65
C ASP A 440 4.72 14.55 15.40
N GLY A 441 3.68 15.23 14.94
CA GLY A 441 2.36 15.28 15.56
C GLY A 441 2.19 16.37 16.62
N THR A 442 3.24 17.05 17.07
CA THR A 442 3.09 18.21 17.97
C THR A 442 2.55 19.45 17.26
N SER A 443 2.86 19.61 15.97
CA SER A 443 2.45 20.74 15.13
C SER A 443 1.03 20.62 14.57
N ALA A 444 0.42 19.45 14.69
CA ALA A 444 -0.90 19.14 14.18
C ALA A 444 -1.79 18.73 15.35
N PRO A 445 -2.52 19.68 15.97
CA PRO A 445 -3.28 19.40 17.18
C PRO A 445 -4.39 18.39 16.89
N GLU A 446 -4.53 17.39 17.76
CA GLU A 446 -5.56 16.35 17.70
C GLU A 446 -6.96 16.93 17.42
N GLN A 447 -7.30 18.03 18.10
CA GLN A 447 -8.65 18.61 18.04
C GLN A 447 -8.99 19.16 16.66
N GLU A 448 -8.01 19.39 15.80
CA GLU A 448 -8.19 19.93 14.44
C GLU A 448 -7.83 18.91 13.36
N CYS A 449 -6.94 17.96 13.66
CA CYS A 449 -6.34 17.06 12.68
C CYS A 449 -6.81 15.61 12.79
N ASN A 450 -7.68 15.31 13.76
CA ASN A 450 -8.39 14.05 13.80
C ASN A 450 -9.18 13.84 12.50
N GLY A 451 -9.02 12.66 11.91
CA GLY A 451 -9.76 12.23 10.74
C GLY A 451 -11.06 11.56 11.16
N VAL A 452 -11.12 10.25 10.93
CA VAL A 452 -12.27 9.39 11.25
C VAL A 452 -11.86 8.16 12.07
N TRP A 453 -12.83 7.49 12.69
CA TRP A 453 -12.60 6.25 13.43
C TRP A 453 -12.12 5.12 12.51
N GLY A 454 -12.70 5.04 11.30
CA GLY A 454 -12.28 4.11 10.27
C GLY A 454 -12.96 4.34 8.93
N LEU A 455 -12.31 3.93 7.83
CA LEU A 455 -12.83 4.13 6.47
C LEU A 455 -13.95 3.15 6.15
N MET A 456 -13.69 1.84 6.27
CA MET A 456 -14.65 0.81 5.90
C MET A 456 -14.63 -0.39 6.85
N HIS A 457 -15.82 -0.88 7.18
CA HIS A 457 -16.03 -2.09 7.98
C HIS A 457 -17.05 -3.00 7.29
N ILE A 458 -16.63 -4.18 6.83
CA ILE A 458 -17.54 -5.25 6.42
C ILE A 458 -17.80 -6.15 7.63
N THR A 459 -19.05 -6.19 8.09
CA THR A 459 -19.41 -6.98 9.28
C THR A 459 -19.55 -8.45 8.93
N HIS A 460 -19.69 -9.29 9.95
CA HIS A 460 -19.69 -10.75 9.83
C HIS A 460 -20.62 -11.31 8.74
N GLY A 461 -21.84 -10.77 8.64
CA GLY A 461 -22.84 -11.21 7.65
C GLY A 461 -22.77 -10.51 6.28
N GLY A 462 -22.03 -9.41 6.17
CA GLY A 462 -21.95 -8.62 4.95
C GLY A 462 -20.98 -9.20 3.94
N ASN A 463 -21.20 -8.96 2.65
CA ASN A 463 -20.26 -9.31 1.60
C ASN A 463 -20.23 -8.26 0.48
N CYS A 464 -19.09 -8.09 -0.19
CA CYS A 464 -18.90 -6.99 -1.12
C CYS A 464 -17.88 -7.33 -2.22
N TYR A 465 -18.20 -6.93 -3.45
CA TYR A 465 -17.27 -6.85 -4.58
C TYR A 465 -16.72 -5.43 -4.69
N MET A 466 -15.41 -5.24 -4.80
CA MET A 466 -14.77 -3.92 -4.82
C MET A 466 -13.78 -3.84 -5.98
N GLU A 467 -13.93 -2.83 -6.84
CA GLU A 467 -13.02 -2.54 -7.95
C GLU A 467 -12.59 -1.07 -7.93
N ASN A 468 -11.28 -0.84 -8.01
CA ASN A 468 -10.68 0.49 -7.95
C ASN A 468 -11.20 1.29 -6.74
N VAL A 469 -10.93 0.78 -5.53
CA VAL A 469 -11.32 1.45 -4.29
C VAL A 469 -10.06 1.93 -3.58
N TRP A 470 -9.93 3.24 -3.42
CA TRP A 470 -8.80 3.86 -2.75
C TRP A 470 -9.26 4.54 -1.47
N GLY A 471 -8.79 4.09 -0.33
CA GLY A 471 -9.00 4.73 0.97
C GLY A 471 -7.77 5.51 1.40
N TRP A 472 -7.80 6.82 1.22
CA TRP A 472 -6.67 7.69 1.45
C TRP A 472 -6.89 8.61 2.65
N THR A 473 -6.10 8.41 3.69
CA THR A 473 -5.92 9.41 4.75
C THR A 473 -4.82 10.36 4.30
N ALA A 474 -5.14 11.63 4.09
CA ALA A 474 -4.28 12.51 3.33
C ALA A 474 -2.91 12.72 3.98
N ASP A 475 -1.85 12.37 3.24
CA ASP A 475 -0.46 12.66 3.60
C ASP A 475 -0.01 14.05 3.09
N HIS A 476 -0.74 14.61 2.14
CA HIS A 476 -0.57 15.96 1.61
C HIS A 476 -1.90 16.60 1.19
N ASP A 477 -1.94 17.92 1.05
CA ASP A 477 -3.09 18.68 0.55
C ASP A 477 -3.03 18.77 -0.99
N VAL A 478 -4.03 18.23 -1.68
CA VAL A 478 -4.07 18.21 -3.16
C VAL A 478 -4.49 19.55 -3.78
N ASP A 479 -5.06 20.45 -2.99
CA ASP A 479 -5.45 21.79 -3.43
C ASP A 479 -4.39 22.85 -3.10
N GLU A 480 -3.34 22.49 -2.37
CA GLU A 480 -2.16 23.32 -2.15
C GLU A 480 -0.95 22.77 -2.90
N ASP A 481 -0.77 23.15 -4.17
CA ASP A 481 0.50 22.91 -4.86
C ASP A 481 1.34 24.21 -4.87
N ASP A 482 2.49 24.20 -4.18
CA ASP A 482 3.55 25.18 -4.42
C ASP A 482 4.57 24.57 -5.37
N PRO A 483 4.65 25.06 -6.63
CA PRO A 483 5.56 24.54 -7.63
C PRO A 483 7.04 24.60 -7.27
N LYS A 484 7.41 25.31 -6.20
CA LYS A 484 8.79 25.48 -5.73
C LYS A 484 9.10 24.65 -4.48
N ALA A 485 8.11 24.01 -3.86
CA ALA A 485 8.28 23.27 -2.63
C ALA A 485 7.27 22.09 -2.54
N PRO A 486 7.55 20.94 -3.19
CA PRO A 486 6.63 19.79 -3.20
C PRO A 486 6.40 19.16 -1.82
N THR A 487 7.28 19.40 -0.84
CA THR A 487 7.06 19.00 0.57
C THR A 487 6.17 19.98 1.34
N SER A 488 5.87 21.15 0.77
CA SER A 488 5.08 22.16 1.46
C SER A 488 3.62 21.74 1.62
N SER A 489 3.09 20.85 0.79
CA SER A 489 1.70 20.39 0.90
C SER A 489 1.51 19.28 1.93
N GLN A 490 2.56 18.72 2.51
CA GLN A 490 2.48 17.58 3.43
C GLN A 490 1.76 17.94 4.74
N ILE A 491 0.86 17.04 5.18
CA ILE A 491 0.00 17.23 6.35
C ILE A 491 -0.03 16.01 7.27
N ASN A 492 -0.51 16.21 8.48
CA ASN A 492 -0.80 15.15 9.44
C ASN A 492 -2.31 14.97 9.58
N VAL A 493 -2.84 13.79 9.26
CA VAL A 493 -4.25 13.44 9.49
C VAL A 493 -4.32 12.16 10.33
N TYR A 494 -5.12 12.17 11.39
CA TYR A 494 -5.23 11.06 12.33
C TYR A 494 -6.49 10.23 12.09
N THR A 495 -6.46 9.38 11.08
CA THR A 495 -7.46 8.31 10.88
C THR A 495 -6.92 7.01 11.44
N MET A 496 -7.73 6.25 12.18
CA MET A 496 -7.21 5.08 12.90
C MET A 496 -7.15 3.82 12.06
N ARG A 497 -8.22 3.51 11.32
CA ARG A 497 -8.44 2.21 10.68
C ARG A 497 -8.74 2.40 9.20
N GLY A 498 -8.04 1.68 8.33
CA GLY A 498 -8.38 1.63 6.91
C GLY A 498 -9.61 0.75 6.68
N PHE A 499 -9.36 -0.52 6.41
CA PHE A 499 -10.37 -1.53 6.08
C PHE A 499 -10.40 -2.65 7.12
N LEU A 500 -11.56 -2.90 7.72
CA LEU A 500 -11.83 -4.04 8.60
C LEU A 500 -12.84 -4.99 7.94
N SER A 501 -12.56 -6.29 7.93
CA SER A 501 -13.53 -7.30 7.52
C SER A 501 -13.59 -8.45 8.51
N GLU A 502 -14.82 -8.78 8.92
CA GLU A 502 -15.19 -10.00 9.65
C GLU A 502 -16.03 -10.95 8.78
N SER A 503 -16.20 -10.57 7.49
CA SER A 503 -17.10 -11.21 6.54
C SER A 503 -16.84 -12.71 6.44
N GLN A 504 -17.92 -13.49 6.42
CA GLN A 504 -17.87 -14.90 6.02
C GLN A 504 -17.90 -15.09 4.50
N GLY A 505 -17.75 -14.00 3.75
CA GLY A 505 -17.59 -13.95 2.32
C GLY A 505 -18.88 -14.10 1.51
N PRO A 506 -18.73 -14.11 0.16
CA PRO A 506 -17.48 -13.84 -0.55
C PRO A 506 -17.11 -12.35 -0.62
N VAL A 507 -15.84 -12.01 -0.41
CA VAL A 507 -15.31 -10.64 -0.60
C VAL A 507 -14.28 -10.64 -1.72
N TRP A 508 -14.40 -9.69 -2.66
CA TRP A 508 -13.42 -9.50 -3.73
C TRP A 508 -12.87 -8.09 -3.71
N LEU A 509 -11.54 -7.95 -3.67
CA LEU A 509 -10.83 -6.68 -3.66
C LEU A 509 -9.92 -6.62 -4.90
N TYR A 510 -10.35 -5.92 -5.95
CA TYR A 510 -9.58 -5.73 -7.18
C TYR A 510 -8.98 -4.32 -7.24
N GLY A 511 -7.65 -4.24 -7.18
CA GLY A 511 -6.92 -2.98 -7.24
C GLY A 511 -7.33 -2.00 -6.15
N THR A 512 -7.37 -2.48 -4.90
CA THR A 512 -7.75 -1.63 -3.75
C THR A 512 -6.50 -1.11 -3.03
N GLY A 513 -6.54 0.16 -2.61
CA GLY A 513 -5.50 0.80 -1.82
C GLY A 513 -6.07 1.31 -0.50
N MET A 514 -5.36 1.12 0.63
CA MET A 514 -5.69 1.75 1.91
C MET A 514 -4.41 2.34 2.49
N GLU A 515 -4.38 3.64 2.75
CA GLU A 515 -3.13 4.33 3.05
C GLU A 515 -3.25 5.28 4.24
N HIS A 516 -2.15 5.35 4.99
CA HIS A 516 -1.89 6.31 6.06
C HIS A 516 -2.88 6.27 7.24
N ASN A 517 -3.45 5.11 7.52
CA ASN A 517 -4.25 4.86 8.71
C ASN A 517 -3.34 4.39 9.86
N ALA A 518 -3.59 4.87 11.09
CA ALA A 518 -2.63 4.78 12.19
C ALA A 518 -2.42 3.36 12.75
N LEU A 519 -3.42 2.48 12.69
CA LEU A 519 -3.30 1.11 13.22
C LEU A 519 -3.07 0.10 12.10
N TYR A 520 -3.93 0.10 11.09
CA TYR A 520 -3.78 -0.82 9.98
C TYR A 520 -4.41 -0.26 8.73
N GLN A 521 -3.85 -0.67 7.60
CA GLN A 521 -4.44 -0.39 6.29
C GLN A 521 -5.52 -1.43 5.99
N TYR A 522 -5.22 -2.72 6.17
CA TYR A 522 -6.18 -3.83 6.08
C TYR A 522 -6.13 -4.74 7.31
N SER A 523 -7.29 -5.10 7.84
CA SER A 523 -7.46 -6.06 8.93
C SER A 523 -8.59 -7.04 8.62
N PHE A 524 -8.29 -8.34 8.71
CA PHE A 524 -9.24 -9.43 8.55
C PHE A 524 -9.26 -10.25 9.84
N VAL A 525 -10.40 -10.28 10.52
CA VAL A 525 -10.53 -10.92 11.84
C VAL A 525 -11.70 -11.87 11.82
N GLY A 526 -11.44 -13.17 11.97
CA GLY A 526 -12.49 -14.19 11.84
C GLY A 526 -13.07 -14.29 10.42
N ALA A 527 -12.42 -13.70 9.42
CA ALA A 527 -12.96 -13.59 8.06
C ALA A 527 -12.77 -14.90 7.29
N LYS A 528 -13.61 -15.08 6.26
CA LYS A 528 -13.52 -16.22 5.35
C LYS A 528 -13.78 -15.79 3.90
N ASP A 529 -13.29 -16.59 2.95
CA ASP A 529 -13.69 -16.53 1.55
C ASP A 529 -13.45 -15.12 0.98
N THR A 530 -12.20 -14.66 1.10
CA THR A 530 -11.76 -13.34 0.63
C THR A 530 -10.70 -13.49 -0.45
N PHE A 531 -10.90 -12.84 -1.58
CA PHE A 531 -9.92 -12.69 -2.65
C PHE A 531 -9.46 -11.24 -2.75
N MET A 532 -8.16 -11.01 -2.88
CA MET A 532 -7.61 -9.67 -3.09
C MET A 532 -6.47 -9.66 -4.11
N SER A 533 -6.48 -8.73 -5.06
CA SER A 533 -5.48 -8.62 -6.13
C SER A 533 -5.45 -7.25 -6.81
N ILE A 534 -4.33 -6.56 -6.89
CA ILE A 534 -3.36 -6.46 -5.78
C ILE A 534 -3.94 -5.51 -4.72
N ILE A 535 -3.46 -5.63 -3.48
CA ILE A 535 -3.67 -4.60 -2.46
C ILE A 535 -2.42 -3.74 -2.32
N GLN A 536 -2.61 -2.45 -2.08
CA GLN A 536 -1.51 -1.51 -1.86
C GLN A 536 -1.72 -0.70 -0.58
N THR A 537 -0.62 -0.43 0.12
CA THR A 537 -0.64 0.27 1.42
C THR A 537 0.57 1.15 1.65
N GLU A 538 0.37 2.25 2.39
CA GLU A 538 1.44 3.05 2.96
C GLU A 538 1.24 3.35 4.44
N THR A 539 2.33 3.29 5.21
CA THR A 539 2.35 3.70 6.61
C THR A 539 2.26 5.23 6.72
N PRO A 540 1.48 5.83 7.65
CA PRO A 540 1.44 7.27 7.81
C PRO A 540 2.82 7.86 8.12
N TYR A 541 3.21 8.91 7.40
CA TYR A 541 4.60 9.39 7.39
C TYR A 541 5.09 9.95 8.73
N TYR A 542 4.17 10.38 9.60
CA TYR A 542 4.49 10.84 10.95
C TYR A 542 4.83 9.70 11.92
N GLN A 543 4.56 8.44 11.58
CA GLN A 543 4.84 7.32 12.47
C GLN A 543 6.36 7.03 12.56
N PRO A 544 6.89 6.59 13.73
CA PRO A 544 6.20 6.23 14.97
C PRO A 544 6.06 7.38 15.99
N SER A 545 5.46 8.51 15.59
CA SER A 545 5.13 9.60 16.52
C SER A 545 4.38 9.11 17.76
N LEU A 546 4.87 9.57 18.93
CA LEU A 546 4.25 9.33 20.25
C LEU A 546 3.12 10.31 20.58
N HIS A 547 2.89 11.31 19.72
CA HIS A 547 1.86 12.34 19.90
C HIS A 547 0.55 12.00 19.18
N THR A 548 0.47 10.79 18.61
CA THR A 548 -0.74 10.33 17.95
C THR A 548 -1.85 10.08 18.98
N PRO A 549 -3.07 10.58 18.75
CA PRO A 549 -4.07 10.73 19.82
C PRO A 549 -4.76 9.45 20.30
N PHE A 550 -4.40 8.27 19.78
CA PHE A 550 -5.19 7.07 19.98
C PHE A 550 -4.34 5.83 20.25
N ALA A 551 -4.91 4.94 21.07
CA ALA A 551 -4.37 3.64 21.39
C ALA A 551 -5.24 2.52 20.77
N PRO A 552 -4.65 1.33 20.51
CA PRO A 552 -5.41 0.16 20.11
C PRO A 552 -6.53 -0.17 21.11
N ASP A 553 -7.72 -0.50 20.60
CA ASP A 553 -8.88 -0.96 21.39
C ASP A 553 -9.25 -2.41 20.99
N PRO A 554 -9.10 -3.39 21.89
CA PRO A 554 -9.52 -4.76 21.62
C PRO A 554 -11.01 -4.91 21.26
N LYS A 555 -11.89 -4.00 21.72
CA LYS A 555 -13.32 -4.01 21.35
C LYS A 555 -13.56 -3.59 19.90
N ALA A 556 -12.59 -2.90 19.31
CA ALA A 556 -12.57 -2.54 17.90
C ALA A 556 -11.90 -3.60 17.02
N LEU A 557 -11.51 -4.74 17.60
CA LEU A 557 -10.72 -5.80 16.95
C LEU A 557 -9.37 -5.31 16.43
N ASP A 558 -8.79 -4.31 17.10
CA ASP A 558 -7.48 -3.80 16.73
C ASP A 558 -6.38 -4.84 17.00
N PRO A 559 -5.31 -4.83 16.20
CA PRO A 559 -4.16 -5.69 16.42
C PRO A 559 -3.43 -5.35 17.73
N GLU A 560 -2.78 -6.37 18.29
CA GLU A 560 -1.88 -6.23 19.41
C GLU A 560 -0.47 -5.91 18.90
N TYR A 561 0.17 -4.88 19.44
CA TYR A 561 1.52 -4.47 19.03
C TYR A 561 2.56 -4.82 20.08
N CYS A 562 3.79 -5.08 19.62
CA CYS A 562 4.92 -5.16 20.53
C CYS A 562 5.28 -3.79 21.14
N THR A 563 5.83 -3.83 22.35
CA THR A 563 6.16 -2.62 23.15
C THR A 563 7.66 -2.40 23.33
N ASP A 564 8.50 -3.30 22.81
CA ASP A 564 9.96 -3.26 22.94
C ASP A 564 10.64 -2.27 22.00
N ASP A 565 9.99 -1.91 20.88
CA ASP A 565 10.44 -0.89 19.93
C ASP A 565 9.26 0.03 19.57
N VAL A 566 9.49 1.35 19.43
CA VAL A 566 8.41 2.27 19.02
C VAL A 566 7.93 1.99 17.59
N ARG A 567 8.80 1.49 16.72
CA ARG A 567 8.48 1.08 15.35
C ARG A 567 7.61 -0.17 15.30
N CYS A 568 7.51 -0.94 16.38
CA CYS A 568 6.53 -2.02 16.50
C CYS A 568 5.10 -1.52 16.46
N ARG A 569 4.85 -0.26 16.88
CA ARG A 569 3.51 0.34 16.96
C ARG A 569 3.11 1.08 15.68
N MET A 570 3.89 0.93 14.62
CA MET A 570 3.56 1.47 13.30
C MET A 570 2.47 0.60 12.66
N ALA A 571 1.72 1.21 11.74
CA ALA A 571 0.55 0.60 11.18
C ALA A 571 0.90 -0.67 10.39
N TYR A 572 0.13 -1.76 10.59
CA TYR A 572 0.27 -2.92 9.72
C TYR A 572 -0.28 -2.60 8.33
N GLY A 573 0.46 -3.01 7.28
CA GLY A 573 -0.08 -3.02 5.92
C GLY A 573 -1.22 -4.05 5.82
N LEU A 574 -0.98 -5.25 6.33
CA LEU A 574 -1.96 -6.34 6.34
C LEU A 574 -1.94 -7.09 7.67
N HIS A 575 -3.08 -7.15 8.34
CA HIS A 575 -3.29 -7.95 9.55
C HIS A 575 -4.38 -9.00 9.29
N ILE A 576 -4.07 -10.27 9.53
CA ILE A 576 -4.99 -11.40 9.37
C ILE A 576 -4.98 -12.23 10.65
N LYS A 577 -6.13 -12.32 11.32
CA LYS A 577 -6.29 -13.06 12.57
C LYS A 577 -7.44 -14.03 12.47
N GLN A 578 -7.21 -15.29 12.85
CA GLN A 578 -8.23 -16.33 12.97
C GLN A 578 -9.13 -16.48 11.72
N SER A 579 -8.54 -16.32 10.54
CA SER A 579 -9.25 -16.28 9.26
C SER A 579 -8.88 -17.48 8.38
N SER A 580 -9.70 -17.81 7.38
CA SER A 580 -9.44 -18.95 6.49
C SER A 580 -9.87 -18.65 5.06
N ASP A 581 -9.32 -19.36 4.08
CA ASP A 581 -9.64 -19.15 2.66
C ASP A 581 -9.43 -17.67 2.23
N ILE A 582 -8.31 -17.09 2.68
CA ILE A 582 -7.87 -15.73 2.33
C ILE A 582 -6.82 -15.84 1.21
N TYR A 583 -7.17 -15.38 0.01
CA TYR A 583 -6.33 -15.41 -1.18
C TYR A 583 -5.75 -14.02 -1.42
N VAL A 584 -4.46 -13.87 -1.18
CA VAL A 584 -3.71 -12.63 -1.39
C VAL A 584 -2.86 -12.78 -2.64
N MET A 585 -3.35 -12.23 -3.75
CA MET A 585 -2.73 -12.35 -5.07
C MET A 585 -2.05 -11.03 -5.44
N GLY A 586 -0.88 -10.81 -4.86
CA GLY A 586 -0.03 -9.64 -5.06
C GLY A 586 -0.29 -8.55 -4.03
N THR A 587 0.78 -7.98 -3.49
CA THR A 587 0.72 -6.84 -2.57
C THR A 587 1.82 -5.83 -2.85
N GLY A 588 1.55 -4.56 -2.60
CA GLY A 588 2.55 -3.49 -2.51
C GLY A 588 2.46 -2.77 -1.17
N LEU A 589 3.28 -3.13 -0.19
CA LEU A 589 3.13 -2.65 1.20
C LEU A 589 4.35 -1.83 1.65
N TYR A 590 4.20 -0.52 1.79
CA TYR A 590 5.34 0.40 1.86
C TYR A 590 5.40 1.19 3.18
N SER A 591 6.61 1.35 3.71
CA SER A 591 6.93 2.23 4.83
C SER A 591 8.09 3.14 4.44
N PHE A 592 7.78 4.31 3.87
CA PHE A 592 8.80 5.22 3.34
C PHE A 592 9.52 6.06 4.40
N PHE A 593 8.92 6.22 5.57
CA PHE A 593 9.37 7.19 6.56
C PHE A 593 9.45 6.61 7.96
N ASN A 594 10.34 7.21 8.76
CA ASN A 594 10.30 7.18 10.21
C ASN A 594 10.28 8.64 10.69
N THR A 595 9.12 9.08 11.17
CA THR A 595 8.85 10.47 11.58
C THR A 595 9.31 11.48 10.51
N TRP A 596 8.80 11.32 9.29
CA TRP A 596 9.12 12.14 8.12
C TRP A 596 10.58 12.11 7.62
N SER A 597 11.45 11.28 8.21
CA SER A 597 12.78 11.01 7.67
C SER A 597 12.78 9.74 6.82
N GLN A 598 13.44 9.79 5.66
CA GLN A 598 13.67 8.64 4.79
C GLN A 598 15.02 7.96 5.03
N ASP A 599 15.81 8.40 6.02
CA ASP A 599 17.13 7.82 6.29
C ASP A 599 17.08 6.32 6.60
N CYS A 600 15.96 5.87 7.19
CA CYS A 600 15.69 4.47 7.50
C CYS A 600 15.61 3.55 6.26
N LEU A 601 15.38 4.10 5.06
CA LEU A 601 15.34 3.32 3.82
C LEU A 601 16.70 2.71 3.46
N LYS A 602 17.81 3.34 3.89
CA LYS A 602 19.17 2.85 3.62
C LYS A 602 19.41 1.45 4.18
N GLU A 603 18.78 1.16 5.32
CA GLU A 603 18.88 -0.10 6.04
C GLU A 603 17.56 -0.90 6.01
N SER A 604 16.56 -0.43 5.24
CA SER A 604 15.20 -0.99 5.20
C SER A 604 14.59 -1.21 6.60
N ASN A 605 14.67 -0.20 7.46
CA ASN A 605 14.28 -0.34 8.88
C ASN A 605 13.36 0.79 9.37
N CYS A 606 12.58 1.38 8.46
CA CYS A 606 11.58 2.41 8.81
C CYS A 606 10.54 1.84 9.77
N GLN A 607 10.10 0.61 9.50
CA GLN A 607 9.16 -0.17 10.32
C GLN A 607 9.74 -1.56 10.63
N ILE A 608 9.30 -2.21 11.72
CA ILE A 608 9.78 -3.56 12.09
C ILE A 608 9.14 -4.64 11.22
N GLY A 609 7.81 -4.71 11.17
CA GLY A 609 7.08 -5.75 10.44
C GLY A 609 5.86 -5.16 9.72
N MET A 610 5.60 -5.62 8.50
CA MET A 610 4.55 -5.06 7.64
C MET A 610 3.27 -5.91 7.63
N VAL A 611 3.41 -7.24 7.67
CA VAL A 611 2.29 -8.19 7.65
C VAL A 611 2.24 -8.99 8.95
N SER A 612 1.07 -9.15 9.55
CA SER A 612 0.85 -10.04 10.70
C SER A 612 -0.20 -11.09 10.36
N VAL A 613 0.13 -12.36 10.59
CA VAL A 613 -0.77 -13.51 10.36
C VAL A 613 -0.82 -14.35 11.63
N VAL A 614 -2.00 -14.45 12.25
CA VAL A 614 -2.18 -15.13 13.53
C VAL A 614 -3.31 -16.16 13.43
N GLY A 615 -2.95 -17.44 13.45
CA GLY A 615 -3.90 -18.56 13.46
C GLY A 615 -4.83 -18.57 12.24
N ALA A 616 -4.28 -18.32 11.06
CA ALA A 616 -5.04 -18.19 9.82
C ALA A 616 -4.46 -19.06 8.69
N VAL A 617 -5.32 -19.42 7.73
CA VAL A 617 -4.93 -20.05 6.46
C VAL A 617 -4.95 -18.98 5.37
N VAL A 618 -3.78 -18.68 4.81
CA VAL A 618 -3.59 -17.60 3.84
C VAL A 618 -2.83 -18.13 2.63
N TYR A 619 -3.39 -17.91 1.44
CA TYR A 619 -2.75 -18.18 0.17
C TYR A 619 -2.06 -16.90 -0.31
N LEU A 620 -0.82 -16.69 0.16
CA LEU A 620 -0.05 -15.48 -0.08
C LEU A 620 0.90 -15.64 -1.27
N TYR A 621 0.61 -14.90 -2.34
CA TYR A 621 1.40 -14.82 -3.57
C TYR A 621 1.84 -13.39 -3.84
N GLY A 622 3.04 -13.23 -4.38
CA GLY A 622 3.58 -11.93 -4.78
C GLY A 622 3.54 -10.87 -3.68
N LEU A 623 3.95 -11.24 -2.47
CA LEU A 623 4.13 -10.29 -1.37
C LEU A 623 5.30 -9.37 -1.73
N ASN A 624 5.06 -8.06 -1.88
CA ASN A 624 6.13 -7.07 -2.02
C ASN A 624 6.00 -6.04 -0.90
N THR A 625 7.11 -5.80 -0.21
CA THR A 625 7.21 -4.82 0.88
C THR A 625 8.39 -3.88 0.67
N TYR A 626 8.32 -2.67 1.24
CA TYR A 626 9.42 -1.71 1.17
C TYR A 626 9.59 -0.97 2.50
N GLY A 627 10.83 -0.81 2.95
CA GLY A 627 11.17 -0.06 4.16
C GLY A 627 10.88 -0.75 5.50
N ALA A 628 10.42 -2.00 5.49
CA ALA A 628 10.24 -2.83 6.69
C ALA A 628 11.42 -3.79 6.90
N GLU A 629 11.81 -4.03 8.15
CA GLU A 629 12.91 -4.97 8.48
C GLU A 629 12.50 -6.42 8.17
N TYR A 630 11.25 -6.76 8.45
CA TYR A 630 10.60 -8.03 8.13
C TYR A 630 9.36 -7.77 7.28
N SER A 631 9.22 -8.55 6.20
CA SER A 631 8.03 -8.46 5.34
C SER A 631 6.80 -8.96 6.08
N LEU A 632 6.96 -10.01 6.90
CA LEU A 632 6.00 -10.40 7.94
C LEU A 632 6.46 -9.83 9.29
N ASP A 633 5.82 -10.19 10.39
CA ASP A 633 6.34 -9.84 11.71
C ASP A 633 7.64 -10.61 12.05
N LYS A 634 8.33 -10.14 13.10
CA LYS A 634 9.63 -10.68 13.53
C LYS A 634 9.61 -12.16 13.96
N THR A 635 8.43 -12.78 14.11
CA THR A 635 8.35 -14.23 14.40
C THR A 635 8.64 -15.09 13.17
N HIS A 636 8.56 -14.50 11.98
CA HIS A 636 8.83 -15.15 10.70
C HIS A 636 10.21 -14.74 10.19
N ALA A 637 11.28 -15.28 10.78
CA ALA A 637 12.67 -14.86 10.50
C ALA A 637 13.07 -14.97 9.00
N TYR A 638 12.45 -15.88 8.25
CA TYR A 638 12.66 -16.07 6.81
C TYR A 638 12.18 -14.87 5.96
N SER A 639 11.28 -14.05 6.51
CA SER A 639 10.69 -12.89 5.84
C SER A 639 11.54 -11.62 5.90
N LYS A 640 12.74 -11.68 6.51
CA LYS A 640 13.64 -10.52 6.65
C LYS A 640 13.90 -9.87 5.29
N ALA A 641 13.74 -8.56 5.18
CA ALA A 641 13.76 -7.88 3.87
C ALA A 641 15.10 -8.07 3.14
N GLY A 642 16.22 -7.99 3.84
CA GLY A 642 17.56 -8.11 3.26
C GLY A 642 17.87 -9.46 2.58
N VAL A 643 17.12 -10.53 2.88
CA VAL A 643 17.29 -11.84 2.20
C VAL A 643 16.31 -12.05 1.03
N ASN A 644 15.31 -11.18 0.89
CA ASN A 644 14.24 -11.27 -0.10
C ASN A 644 14.27 -10.10 -1.08
N PHE A 645 15.37 -9.35 -1.13
CA PHE A 645 15.48 -8.15 -1.94
C PHE A 645 15.42 -8.47 -3.45
N ASP A 646 14.51 -7.81 -4.16
CA ASP A 646 14.28 -7.99 -5.58
C ASP A 646 14.86 -6.85 -6.43
N GLY A 647 15.63 -5.93 -5.84
CA GLY A 647 16.21 -4.79 -6.55
C GLY A 647 15.57 -3.45 -6.23
N PHE A 648 14.32 -3.44 -5.77
CA PHE A 648 13.72 -2.27 -5.14
C PHE A 648 12.97 -2.66 -3.87
N CYS A 649 12.02 -3.59 -3.96
CA CYS A 649 11.28 -4.13 -2.84
C CYS A 649 12.02 -5.33 -2.22
N ALA A 650 11.50 -5.78 -1.09
CA ALA A 650 11.71 -7.14 -0.61
C ALA A 650 10.42 -7.92 -0.84
N GLY A 651 10.51 -9.05 -1.53
CA GLY A 651 9.32 -9.77 -1.93
C GLY A 651 9.47 -11.28 -2.01
N ALA A 652 8.34 -11.95 -1.81
CA ALA A 652 8.15 -13.38 -1.95
C ALA A 652 7.15 -13.66 -3.06
N ALA A 653 7.56 -14.49 -4.02
CA ALA A 653 6.65 -14.93 -5.06
C ALA A 653 5.54 -15.83 -4.49
N VAL A 654 5.84 -16.62 -3.44
CA VAL A 654 4.84 -17.37 -2.65
C VAL A 654 5.33 -17.67 -1.23
N ASP A 655 4.42 -17.65 -0.25
CA ASP A 655 4.63 -18.20 1.09
C ASP A 655 3.84 -19.49 1.31
N LEU A 656 4.49 -20.64 1.19
CA LEU A 656 3.86 -21.95 1.37
C LEU A 656 3.63 -22.31 2.84
N ASN A 657 4.31 -21.63 3.79
CA ASN A 657 4.13 -21.87 5.23
C ASN A 657 2.71 -21.52 5.69
N LEU A 658 2.06 -20.57 5.01
CA LEU A 658 0.73 -20.08 5.37
C LEU A 658 -0.42 -20.89 4.76
N PHE A 659 -0.14 -21.83 3.85
CA PHE A 659 -1.16 -22.55 3.08
C PHE A 659 -1.87 -23.65 3.88
N ASN A 660 -1.19 -24.23 4.88
CA ASN A 660 -1.70 -25.34 5.67
C ASN A 660 -1.43 -25.11 7.15
N PHE A 661 -2.43 -24.60 7.87
CA PHE A 661 -2.39 -24.55 9.32
C PHE A 661 -2.76 -25.92 9.91
N THR A 662 -1.86 -26.91 9.78
CA THR A 662 -1.86 -28.12 10.64
C THR A 662 -0.72 -28.12 11.65
N ASN A 663 0.21 -27.18 11.55
CA ASN A 663 1.15 -26.91 12.64
C ASN A 663 0.53 -25.83 13.53
N PRO A 664 0.11 -26.15 14.77
CA PRO A 664 0.01 -25.08 15.76
C PRO A 664 1.38 -24.38 15.76
N LEU A 665 1.38 -23.05 15.85
CA LEU A 665 2.56 -22.31 16.30
C LEU A 665 3.20 -23.14 17.42
N PRO A 666 4.53 -23.38 17.41
CA PRO A 666 5.16 -24.11 18.51
C PRO A 666 4.62 -23.47 19.79
N PRO A 667 4.01 -24.25 20.71
CA PRO A 667 3.42 -23.68 21.89
C PRO A 667 4.47 -22.77 22.51
N SER A 668 4.07 -21.54 22.84
CA SER A 668 4.86 -20.71 23.75
C SER A 668 5.41 -21.64 24.82
N PRO A 669 6.75 -21.68 25.03
CA PRO A 669 7.37 -22.71 25.84
C PRO A 669 6.57 -22.82 27.15
N PRO A 670 6.23 -24.04 27.60
CA PRO A 670 5.47 -24.18 28.83
C PRO A 670 6.21 -23.38 29.91
N PRO A 671 5.49 -22.69 30.82
CA PRO A 671 6.16 -22.12 31.98
C PRO A 671 7.00 -23.24 32.58
N GLU A 672 8.31 -23.03 32.67
CA GLU A 672 9.24 -24.05 33.12
C GLU A 672 8.67 -24.68 34.39
N PRO A 673 8.68 -26.04 34.50
CA PRO A 673 8.37 -26.66 35.77
C PRO A 673 9.27 -26.00 36.79
N THR A 674 8.68 -25.51 37.89
CA THR A 674 9.40 -24.85 38.98
C THR A 674 10.48 -25.80 39.49
N ASN A 675 11.65 -25.72 38.88
CA ASN A 675 12.84 -26.37 39.37
C ASN A 675 13.13 -25.78 40.73
N PRO A 676 13.59 -26.61 41.69
CA PRO A 676 14.02 -26.09 42.98
C PRO A 676 15.02 -24.96 42.73
N PRO A 677 14.96 -23.87 43.52
CA PRO A 677 15.71 -22.66 43.24
C PRO A 677 17.18 -23.02 42.99
N ALA A 678 17.65 -22.65 41.80
CA ALA A 678 19.05 -22.81 41.45
C ALA A 678 19.91 -22.15 42.54
N PRO A 679 21.06 -22.74 42.91
CA PRO A 679 21.97 -22.11 43.86
C PRO A 679 22.26 -20.67 43.38
N PRO A 680 22.24 -19.69 44.29
CA PRO A 680 22.38 -18.29 43.90
C PRO A 680 23.68 -18.12 43.11
N PRO A 681 23.67 -17.30 42.03
CA PRO A 681 24.86 -17.10 41.22
C PRO A 681 26.00 -16.57 42.10
N PRO A 682 27.25 -16.99 41.85
CA PRO A 682 28.40 -16.53 42.62
C PRO A 682 28.51 -15.00 42.53
N ARG A 683 28.71 -14.35 43.69
CA ARG A 683 28.81 -12.89 43.77
C ARG A 683 30.09 -12.39 43.08
N CYS A 684 29.95 -11.38 42.22
CA CYS A 684 31.09 -10.68 41.65
C CYS A 684 31.69 -9.72 42.70
N PRO A 685 32.99 -9.85 43.05
CA PRO A 685 33.63 -8.98 44.02
C PRO A 685 34.13 -7.71 43.32
N CYS A 686 33.28 -6.69 43.25
CA CYS A 686 33.63 -5.41 42.63
C CYS A 686 34.06 -4.34 43.66
N PRO A 687 34.82 -3.32 43.25
CA PRO A 687 35.23 -2.20 44.12
C PRO A 687 34.02 -1.43 44.68
N GLU A 688 34.19 -0.77 45.83
CA GLU A 688 33.10 -0.26 46.68
C GLU A 688 32.16 0.79 46.03
N ASP A 689 32.51 1.35 44.87
CA ASP A 689 31.73 2.42 44.24
C ASP A 689 31.19 2.07 42.84
N THR A 690 31.18 0.80 42.42
CA THR A 690 30.59 0.41 41.13
C THR A 690 29.87 -0.93 41.21
N PRO A 691 28.54 -0.95 41.06
CA PRO A 691 27.79 -2.18 41.16
C PRO A 691 28.01 -3.04 39.91
N CYS A 692 28.20 -4.34 40.10
CA CYS A 692 28.36 -5.30 39.02
C CYS A 692 27.60 -6.58 39.37
N LYS A 693 27.23 -7.36 38.35
CA LYS A 693 26.51 -8.62 38.53
C LYS A 693 27.11 -9.73 37.69
N TRP A 694 26.76 -10.96 38.06
CA TRP A 694 27.10 -12.13 37.26
C TRP A 694 26.17 -12.22 36.06
N ASP A 695 26.73 -12.30 34.86
CA ASP A 695 26.03 -12.38 33.58
C ASP A 695 26.71 -13.44 32.67
N PRO A 696 26.04 -14.58 32.42
CA PRO A 696 26.62 -15.67 31.65
C PRO A 696 26.84 -15.31 30.17
N THR A 697 26.16 -14.29 29.64
CA THR A 697 26.38 -13.82 28.25
C THR A 697 27.79 -13.27 28.05
N CYS A 698 28.46 -12.84 29.12
CA CYS A 698 29.84 -12.36 29.09
C CYS A 698 30.88 -13.44 28.76
N LYS A 699 30.49 -14.72 28.66
CA LYS A 699 31.36 -15.80 28.16
C LYS A 699 31.77 -15.58 26.69
N ASN A 700 30.91 -14.89 25.94
CA ASN A 700 31.08 -14.64 24.52
C ASN A 700 31.67 -13.24 24.23
N GLY A 701 32.13 -12.54 25.27
CA GLY A 701 32.64 -11.16 25.18
C GLY A 701 31.52 -10.11 25.11
N GLY A 702 31.91 -8.83 25.01
CA GLY A 702 30.98 -7.71 24.91
C GLY A 702 31.27 -6.56 25.88
N MET A 703 30.55 -5.45 25.72
CA MET A 703 30.78 -4.21 26.46
C MET A 703 30.39 -4.38 27.95
N GLY A 704 31.30 -4.03 28.86
CA GLY A 704 31.11 -4.15 30.31
C GLY A 704 31.42 -5.53 30.90
N CYS A 705 31.75 -6.53 30.08
CA CYS A 705 32.12 -7.88 30.50
C CYS A 705 33.55 -7.98 31.03
N GLY A 706 33.80 -8.93 31.93
CA GLY A 706 35.10 -9.09 32.60
C GLY A 706 35.30 -8.14 33.78
N ALA A 707 34.21 -7.63 34.37
CA ALA A 707 34.26 -6.69 35.48
C ALA A 707 35.11 -7.24 36.64
N ALA A 708 35.93 -6.37 37.24
CA ALA A 708 36.90 -6.71 38.30
C ALA A 708 37.84 -7.88 37.94
N GLY A 709 38.13 -8.09 36.66
CA GLY A 709 39.03 -9.14 36.17
C GLY A 709 38.46 -10.55 36.30
N LYS A 710 37.14 -10.69 36.48
CA LYS A 710 36.46 -11.99 36.62
C LYS A 710 35.67 -12.33 35.34
N PRO A 711 35.89 -13.52 34.75
CA PRO A 711 35.06 -14.00 33.65
C PRO A 711 33.59 -14.08 34.12
N LEU A 712 32.66 -13.64 33.26
CA LEU A 712 31.21 -13.62 33.51
C LEU A 712 30.69 -12.52 34.45
N CYS A 713 31.51 -11.57 34.89
CA CYS A 713 31.01 -10.39 35.62
C CYS A 713 30.78 -9.21 34.67
N ARG A 714 29.68 -8.46 34.87
CA ARG A 714 29.30 -7.27 34.09
C ARG A 714 29.01 -6.06 34.98
N PHE A 715 29.52 -4.88 34.62
CA PHE A 715 29.20 -3.61 35.31
C PHE A 715 27.75 -3.17 35.07
N CYS A 716 27.17 -2.44 36.03
CA CYS A 716 25.81 -1.91 35.99
C CYS A 716 25.80 -0.39 36.29
N GLY A 717 24.81 0.34 35.79
CA GLY A 717 24.41 1.63 36.37
C GLY A 717 25.15 2.90 35.95
N PHE A 718 25.89 2.91 34.83
CA PHE A 718 26.44 4.14 34.24
C PHE A 718 26.75 3.97 32.74
N GLY A 719 26.82 5.08 32.01
CA GLY A 719 27.11 5.09 30.57
C GLY A 719 26.15 4.22 29.76
N ALA A 720 26.68 3.42 28.83
CA ALA A 720 25.90 2.49 27.99
C ALA A 720 25.17 1.38 28.77
N PHE A 721 25.37 1.28 30.10
CA PHE A 721 24.80 0.23 30.95
C PHE A 721 23.79 0.78 31.97
N ILE A 722 23.31 2.01 31.77
CA ILE A 722 22.38 2.69 32.68
C ILE A 722 21.04 1.94 32.84
N ASN A 723 20.64 1.17 31.82
CA ASN A 723 19.42 0.35 31.85
C ASN A 723 19.63 -1.06 32.43
N ILE A 724 20.84 -1.42 32.87
CA ILE A 724 21.14 -2.73 33.46
C ILE A 724 20.99 -2.64 34.98
N SER A 725 19.89 -3.18 35.51
CA SER A 725 19.59 -3.18 36.95
C SER A 725 20.55 -4.06 37.78
N CYS A 726 20.94 -3.55 38.96
CA CYS A 726 21.73 -4.23 39.99
C CYS A 726 20.82 -4.97 40.98
N ALA A 727 21.36 -5.95 41.72
CA ALA A 727 20.61 -6.50 42.86
C ALA A 727 20.44 -5.43 43.95
N GLU A 728 19.20 -5.20 44.39
CA GLU A 728 18.90 -4.18 45.41
C GLU A 728 19.57 -4.50 46.75
N PRO A 729 20.25 -3.55 47.40
CA PRO A 729 20.54 -3.65 48.83
C PRO A 729 19.26 -3.43 49.65
N PRO A 730 19.15 -3.99 50.86
CA PRO A 730 17.94 -3.89 51.68
C PRO A 730 17.59 -2.43 52.01
N PRO A 731 16.29 -2.11 52.20
CA PRO A 731 15.83 -0.73 52.31
C PRO A 731 16.38 -0.04 53.58
N PRO A 732 16.76 1.25 53.51
CA PRO A 732 17.22 2.00 54.67
C PRO A 732 16.06 2.37 55.62
N PRO A 733 16.34 2.58 56.92
CA PRO A 733 15.32 2.91 57.92
C PRO A 733 14.74 4.33 57.71
N PRO A 734 13.51 4.61 58.20
CA PRO A 734 12.77 5.81 57.84
C PRO A 734 13.37 7.09 58.44
N ILE A 735 13.46 8.14 57.62
CA ILE A 735 13.93 9.49 58.00
C ILE A 735 12.71 10.38 58.31
N LYS A 736 12.82 11.17 59.39
CA LYS A 736 11.80 12.10 59.91
C LYS A 736 11.69 13.39 59.07
N PRO A 737 10.56 14.13 59.15
CA PRO A 737 10.28 15.26 58.28
C PRO A 737 11.01 16.54 58.73
N GLY A 738 11.63 17.21 57.76
CA GLY A 738 12.16 18.57 57.89
C GLY A 738 13.63 18.65 57.50
N ASP A 739 13.91 18.86 56.21
CA ASP A 739 15.06 19.65 55.73
C ASP A 739 14.84 20.03 54.26
N HIS A 740 14.99 21.33 53.96
CA HIS A 740 14.75 21.94 52.67
C HIS A 740 15.91 21.69 51.69
N ALA A 741 15.61 21.36 50.44
CA ALA A 741 16.60 21.30 49.36
C ALA A 741 16.97 22.73 48.87
N PRO A 742 18.26 23.05 48.65
CA PRO A 742 18.69 24.33 48.10
C PRO A 742 18.53 24.39 46.57
N PRO A 743 18.49 25.59 45.95
CA PRO A 743 18.29 25.74 44.51
C PRO A 743 19.55 25.40 43.70
N PRO A 744 19.42 25.10 42.38
CA PRO A 744 20.54 24.69 41.54
C PRO A 744 21.44 25.89 41.16
N PRO A 745 22.76 25.68 40.92
CA PRO A 745 23.70 26.75 40.60
C PRO A 745 23.69 27.15 39.11
N PRO A 746 24.25 28.33 38.74
CA PRO A 746 24.27 28.85 37.37
C PRO A 746 25.38 28.21 36.52
N GLN A 747 25.12 28.03 35.21
CA GLN A 747 26.10 27.50 34.26
C GLN A 747 27.09 28.59 33.81
N THR A 748 28.34 28.53 34.30
CA THR A 748 29.47 29.30 33.75
C THR A 748 30.75 28.47 33.77
N GLY A 749 31.36 28.22 32.60
CA GLY A 749 32.74 27.71 32.45
C GLY A 749 32.88 26.40 31.65
N CYS A 750 33.86 26.34 30.73
CA CYS A 750 34.35 25.07 30.17
C CYS A 750 35.43 24.52 31.13
N ASP A 751 35.13 23.47 31.90
CA ASP A 751 36.14 22.80 32.72
C ASP A 751 36.92 21.78 31.87
N CYS A 752 38.18 22.09 31.54
CA CYS A 752 39.04 21.20 30.75
C CYS A 752 39.80 20.23 31.69
N PRO A 753 39.77 18.90 31.49
CA PRO A 753 40.67 17.97 32.15
C PRO A 753 42.05 17.95 31.46
N ASP A 754 43.11 18.05 32.25
CA ASP A 754 44.53 17.82 31.93
C ASP A 754 45.11 18.45 30.64
N ALA A 755 45.87 19.54 30.86
CA ALA A 755 46.91 20.12 30.00
C ALA A 755 46.57 20.59 28.57
N THR A 756 45.32 20.54 28.11
CA THR A 756 44.92 21.09 26.79
C THR A 756 44.10 22.38 26.94
N PRO A 757 44.53 23.54 26.41
CA PRO A 757 43.78 24.79 26.53
C PRO A 757 42.44 24.75 25.76
N CYS A 758 41.33 25.03 26.44
CA CYS A 758 40.00 25.17 25.83
C CYS A 758 39.35 26.52 26.19
N LYS A 759 38.55 27.10 25.28
CA LYS A 759 37.88 28.42 25.45
C LYS A 759 36.39 28.34 25.10
N TYR A 760 35.56 29.04 25.88
CA TYR A 760 34.14 29.28 25.61
C TYR A 760 33.98 30.43 24.60
N ASP A 761 33.35 30.18 23.45
CA ASP A 761 33.12 31.18 22.39
C ASP A 761 31.75 30.98 21.73
N PRO A 762 30.69 31.63 22.24
CA PRO A 762 29.33 31.43 21.76
C PRO A 762 29.11 32.03 20.36
N GLN A 763 29.73 33.18 20.04
CA GLN A 763 29.57 33.81 18.73
C GLN A 763 30.34 33.08 17.63
N GLY A 764 31.52 32.53 17.94
CA GLY A 764 32.27 31.70 17.00
C GLY A 764 31.62 30.34 16.72
N CYS A 765 30.72 29.86 17.57
CA CYS A 765 30.08 28.54 17.46
C CYS A 765 28.66 28.53 16.91
N GLU A 766 27.95 29.66 16.90
CA GLU A 766 26.66 29.79 16.17
C GLU A 766 26.81 29.61 14.65
N HIS A 767 28.02 29.78 14.10
CA HIS A 767 28.30 29.65 12.68
C HIS A 767 29.07 28.36 12.31
N GLY A 768 29.11 27.36 13.20
CA GLY A 768 29.59 26.02 12.88
C GLY A 768 31.10 25.89 12.60
N GLY A 769 31.94 26.79 13.12
CA GLY A 769 33.38 26.72 12.88
C GLY A 769 34.12 25.61 13.65
N LEU A 770 35.36 25.34 13.26
CA LEU A 770 36.17 24.23 13.78
C LEU A 770 36.33 24.25 15.32
N GLY A 771 36.03 23.11 15.95
CA GLY A 771 36.17 22.89 17.39
C GLY A 771 34.89 23.06 18.21
N CYS A 772 33.76 23.46 17.61
CA CYS A 772 32.48 23.57 18.32
C CYS A 772 31.91 22.21 18.71
N GLY A 773 31.33 22.10 19.90
CA GLY A 773 30.89 20.82 20.47
C GLY A 773 31.99 20.03 21.19
N ALA A 774 33.19 20.60 21.33
CA ALA A 774 34.28 19.97 22.08
C ALA A 774 33.82 19.62 23.51
N MET A 775 34.23 18.44 23.98
CA MET A 775 33.87 17.91 25.31
C MET A 775 32.36 17.77 25.55
N GLY A 776 31.55 17.66 24.49
CA GLY A 776 30.09 17.48 24.58
C GLY A 776 29.35 18.74 25.02
N LYS A 777 29.95 19.92 24.87
CA LYS A 777 29.34 21.21 25.21
C LYS A 777 29.21 22.10 23.96
N PRO A 778 28.03 22.69 23.69
CA PRO A 778 27.73 23.35 22.41
C PRO A 778 28.57 24.60 22.10
N PHE A 779 29.29 25.17 23.06
CA PHE A 779 29.99 26.46 22.90
C PHE A 779 31.47 26.46 23.31
N CYS A 780 32.08 25.28 23.50
CA CYS A 780 33.52 25.17 23.82
C CYS A 780 34.35 24.85 22.56
N ARG A 781 35.56 25.42 22.46
CA ARG A 781 36.59 25.15 21.41
C ARG A 781 37.97 24.83 22.01
N TYR A 782 38.82 24.13 21.26
CA TYR A 782 40.24 23.89 21.60
C TYR A 782 41.15 24.98 21.00
N CYS A 783 42.15 25.43 21.76
CA CYS A 783 43.15 26.41 21.32
C CYS A 783 44.56 25.81 21.39
N GLU A 784 45.05 25.17 20.31
CA GLU A 784 46.37 25.39 19.69
C GLU A 784 46.71 24.40 18.53
N LYS A 785 47.83 24.69 17.84
CA LYS A 785 48.24 24.47 16.41
C LYS A 785 48.40 23.00 15.88
N PRO A 786 48.53 22.79 14.54
CA PRO A 786 48.13 21.59 13.74
C PRO A 786 48.72 20.22 14.16
N PRO A 787 48.01 19.08 13.88
CA PRO A 787 47.53 18.73 12.54
C PRO A 787 46.06 18.24 12.50
N PHE A 788 45.09 19.17 12.43
CA PHE A 788 43.69 18.85 12.07
C PHE A 788 43.14 19.76 10.95
N GLN A 789 44.03 20.41 10.20
CA GLN A 789 43.68 21.41 9.18
C GLN A 789 43.20 20.81 7.85
N SER A 790 43.04 19.49 7.74
CA SER A 790 42.79 18.81 6.45
C SER A 790 41.55 17.93 6.38
N ILE A 791 40.67 17.89 7.40
CA ILE A 791 39.42 17.11 7.30
C ILE A 791 38.25 18.05 6.99
N LYS A 792 37.94 18.19 5.69
CA LYS A 792 36.75 18.92 5.21
C LYS A 792 35.49 18.13 5.52
N CYS A 793 34.55 18.75 6.23
CA CYS A 793 33.13 18.40 6.15
C CYS A 793 32.53 19.18 4.97
N ASN A 794 31.97 18.50 3.98
CA ASN A 794 31.23 19.18 2.92
C ASN A 794 29.74 19.21 3.28
N SER A 795 29.22 20.44 3.40
CA SER A 795 27.81 20.84 3.36
C SER A 795 27.61 21.82 2.18
N PRO A 796 26.37 22.08 1.74
CA PRO A 796 26.05 22.50 0.36
C PRO A 796 25.93 24.02 0.12
N ALA A 797 25.80 24.34 -1.17
CA ALA A 797 25.25 25.56 -1.81
C ALA A 797 26.23 26.69 -2.23
N MET A 798 26.38 26.91 -3.54
CA MET A 798 25.87 28.09 -4.27
C MET A 798 26.11 28.00 -5.80
N GLU A 799 25.27 28.73 -6.54
CA GLU A 799 25.08 28.85 -7.99
C GLU A 799 26.34 29.07 -8.85
N PHE A 800 26.36 28.55 -10.10
CA PHE A 800 26.36 29.32 -11.38
C PHE A 800 26.58 28.42 -12.63
N SER A 801 25.79 28.72 -13.67
CA SER A 801 26.00 28.49 -15.11
C SER A 801 25.88 27.08 -15.72
N LEU A 802 24.84 26.92 -16.54
CA LEU A 802 24.57 25.80 -17.46
C LEU A 802 25.54 25.80 -18.66
N PRO A 803 25.92 24.59 -19.12
CA PRO A 803 25.67 24.26 -20.52
C PRO A 803 25.01 22.89 -20.71
N ARG A 804 23.95 22.95 -21.52
CA ARG A 804 23.18 21.94 -22.29
C ARG A 804 23.76 20.52 -22.48
N LYS A 805 22.77 19.59 -22.54
CA LYS A 805 22.75 18.17 -23.02
C LYS A 805 23.15 17.17 -21.93
N ILE A 806 22.41 16.10 -21.64
CA ILE A 806 21.82 15.04 -22.49
C ILE A 806 20.61 14.45 -21.73
N ILE A 807 19.36 14.71 -22.13
CA ILE A 807 18.40 13.76 -22.74
C ILE A 807 18.61 12.29 -22.34
N LEU A 808 17.78 11.78 -21.41
CA LEU A 808 17.56 10.35 -21.21
C LEU A 808 16.52 9.87 -22.23
N ASN A 809 16.91 8.85 -22.98
CA ASN A 809 16.04 7.93 -23.72
C ASN A 809 15.57 6.83 -22.78
#